data_AF-A0A963RY58-F1
#
_entry.id   AF-A0A963RY58-F1
#
_cell.length_a   1.000
_cell.length_b   1.000
_cell.length_c   1.000
_cell.angle_alpha   90.00
_cell.angle_beta   90.00
_cell.angle_gamma   90.00
#
_symmetry.space_group_name_H-M   'P 1'
#
loop_
_entity.id
_entity.type
_entity.pdbx_description
1 polymer ?
#
loop_
_entity_poly.entity_id
_entity_poly.type
_entity_poly.pdbx_seq_one_letter_code
_entity_poly.pdbx_strand_id
1 'polypeptide(L)'
;MLGIDLVRIQLDLASGRKLSEMGLRQQDIAPPRGMAMQLRVNMEAMDEDGQPRPGSGTIGEFALPGGPGIRVDTFGHAGYRTVVGFDSLLAKLIVFCAGDDYDALLARARRALSEFVVSGVATNLPFLRALLGHPALAANEVNTGFIAGHVAELVASLPKETVAPATTAAEAHPQGWTPAPAPMTGIVAGISAAVGDAVAQDAPIAIIEAMKMEYVVRSPCSGVVRAVAYAPGSQVEEGAAILLIEAGDVDVAGPAAEAAIDPDHIRDDLAELQERIAETLDENRPAAVDKRRGRGQRTARENVADLCDEGSFIEFGQLTVAYLHSRKRMDELRASTPADGFVAGLATVNADLFGPEAAAVAVGSYDATVMAGTQGHMNHKKTDRLLAIAGERRIPLVLFAEGGGGRPREDPVTIAGLHSHTFRDLAKLSGKVPVVGVVSGRCFAGNAAVLGLVDTIIATEDSTIGMAGPALIEAAGLGSCTPEEVGPIDLQCRSGVVDIRVADEAEAVAVTKRYLSYFQGRLIEWEAGDERLLRQAVPENRLRAYDVRNVGELIADTGSWLELRPEFGQSYVTALVRVAGRPLGVIANNPMFNAGAIDSDGSDKAARFMRLCDAHGLPVLSLIDTPGIMVGTDAEATGLVRHSARMFATAASLSVPIFAVVLRKAYGLGGAAAAGGHFHAPFFTIAWPTGELGGMGLEGGVRLAYKRELEAIEDPDKRQAFFEQRVASRYEKGKATYAATYFELDAVIDPAETRRWIVQGLDATANTAGRGSSGRGSGRFIDTW
;
A
#
# COMPACT_ATOMS: atom_id res chain seq x y z
N MET A 1 -24.04 31.77 14.72
CA MET A 1 -24.56 30.41 15.02
C MET A 1 -24.14 29.93 16.41
N LEU A 2 -22.86 29.71 16.69
CA LEU A 2 -22.39 29.18 17.99
C LEU A 2 -21.99 30.24 19.01
N GLY A 3 -21.80 31.50 18.59
CA GLY A 3 -21.36 32.59 19.47
C GLY A 3 -19.91 32.46 19.91
N ILE A 4 -19.11 31.73 19.12
CA ILE A 4 -17.71 31.44 19.39
C ILE A 4 -16.83 32.36 18.54
N ASP A 5 -15.78 32.93 19.16
CA ASP A 5 -14.73 33.67 18.47
C ASP A 5 -13.55 32.75 18.15
N LEU A 6 -13.48 32.31 16.89
CA LEU A 6 -12.47 31.35 16.45
C LEU A 6 -11.05 31.94 16.43
N VAL A 7 -10.89 33.24 16.18
CA VAL A 7 -9.57 33.88 16.15
C VAL A 7 -9.01 33.99 17.56
N ARG A 8 -9.85 34.38 18.53
CA ARG A 8 -9.45 34.35 19.93
C ARG A 8 -9.03 32.95 20.38
N ILE A 9 -9.77 31.92 19.96
CA ILE A 9 -9.41 30.52 20.28
C ILE A 9 -8.07 30.14 19.68
N GLN A 10 -7.79 30.53 18.43
CA GLN A 10 -6.49 30.30 17.81
C GLN A 10 -5.36 30.95 18.62
N LEU A 11 -5.55 32.18 19.10
CA LEU A 11 -4.59 32.87 19.96
C LEU A 11 -4.44 32.19 21.33
N ASP A 12 -5.54 31.77 21.94
CA ASP A 12 -5.55 31.04 23.21
C ASP A 12 -4.81 29.69 23.07
N LEU A 13 -5.06 28.93 21.99
CA LEU A 13 -4.34 27.69 21.67
C LEU A 13 -2.86 27.94 21.42
N ALA A 14 -2.52 28.97 20.65
CA ALA A 14 -1.13 29.35 20.38
C ALA A 14 -0.38 29.76 21.65
N SER A 15 -1.08 30.34 22.64
CA SER A 15 -0.53 30.64 23.98
C SER A 15 -0.45 29.42 24.92
N GLY A 16 -0.87 28.23 24.45
CA GLY A 16 -0.77 26.97 25.17
C GLY A 16 -2.00 26.58 26.00
N ARG A 17 -3.10 27.34 25.95
CA ARG A 17 -4.36 26.93 26.61
C ARG A 17 -4.96 25.71 25.91
N LYS A 18 -5.53 24.80 26.69
CA LYS A 18 -6.17 23.57 26.17
C LYS A 18 -7.64 23.80 25.85
N LEU A 19 -8.18 23.03 24.91
CA LEU A 19 -9.61 23.05 24.56
C LEU A 19 -10.54 22.83 25.76
N SER A 20 -10.14 21.98 26.71
CA SER A 20 -10.90 21.73 27.94
C SER A 20 -10.99 22.95 28.86
N GLU A 21 -9.96 23.80 28.87
CA GLU A 21 -9.89 25.02 29.70
C GLU A 21 -10.69 26.17 29.08
N MET A 22 -11.14 26.00 27.84
CA MET A 22 -11.97 26.95 27.11
C MET A 22 -13.42 26.48 26.97
N GLY A 23 -13.78 25.31 27.51
CA GLY A 23 -15.11 24.73 27.35
C GLY A 23 -15.45 24.36 25.90
N LEU A 24 -14.46 23.89 25.14
CA LEU A 24 -14.58 23.59 23.71
C LEU A 24 -14.45 22.09 23.40
N ARG A 25 -14.76 21.20 24.35
CA ARG A 25 -14.94 19.78 24.01
C ARG A 25 -16.25 19.63 23.26
N GLN A 26 -16.37 18.59 22.43
CA GLN A 26 -17.56 18.36 21.62
C GLN A 26 -18.87 18.35 22.44
N GLN A 27 -18.80 17.80 23.67
CA GLN A 27 -19.92 17.75 24.62
C GLN A 27 -20.28 19.10 25.26
N ASP A 28 -19.35 20.07 25.25
CA ASP A 28 -19.50 21.38 25.89
C ASP A 28 -20.01 22.45 24.88
N ILE A 29 -19.99 22.13 23.58
CA ILE A 29 -20.44 23.03 22.51
C ILE A 29 -21.96 22.97 22.41
N ALA A 30 -22.62 24.10 22.69
CA ALA A 30 -24.06 24.25 22.52
C ALA A 30 -24.49 24.06 21.05
N PRO A 31 -25.71 23.56 20.80
CA PRO A 31 -26.24 23.48 19.44
C PRO A 31 -26.33 24.88 18.78
N PRO A 32 -26.31 24.95 17.44
CA PRO A 32 -26.50 26.20 16.70
C PRO A 32 -27.78 26.92 17.13
N ARG A 33 -27.69 28.24 17.35
CA ARG A 33 -28.83 29.08 17.78
C ARG A 33 -29.76 29.50 16.62
N GLY A 34 -29.55 28.93 15.44
CA GLY A 34 -30.19 29.32 14.19
C GLY A 34 -29.21 29.33 13.03
N MET A 35 -29.63 29.87 11.90
CA MET A 35 -28.91 29.79 10.64
C MET A 35 -28.12 31.06 10.29
N ALA A 36 -27.03 30.88 9.56
CA ALA A 36 -26.27 31.99 9.00
C ALA A 36 -25.94 31.75 7.52
N MET A 37 -25.94 32.83 6.74
CA MET A 37 -25.52 32.85 5.35
C MET A 37 -24.37 33.86 5.20
N GLN A 38 -23.28 33.44 4.57
CA GLN A 38 -22.18 34.34 4.21
C GLN A 38 -22.19 34.55 2.69
N LEU A 39 -22.23 35.81 2.28
CA LEU A 39 -22.13 36.25 0.90
C LEU A 39 -20.76 36.91 0.71
N ARG A 40 -19.99 36.43 -0.26
CA ARG A 40 -18.66 36.97 -0.59
C ARG A 40 -18.81 38.03 -1.67
N VAL A 41 -18.67 39.28 -1.27
CA VAL A 41 -18.67 40.42 -2.17
C VAL A 41 -17.25 40.57 -2.71
N ASN A 42 -17.10 40.33 -4.00
CA ASN A 42 -15.81 40.32 -4.69
C ASN A 42 -15.76 41.49 -5.68
N MET A 43 -14.55 42.00 -5.92
CA MET A 43 -14.22 43.00 -6.93
C MET A 43 -14.12 42.34 -8.30
N GLU A 44 -15.20 41.72 -8.76
CA GLU A 44 -15.27 41.04 -10.05
C GLU A 44 -16.63 41.26 -10.69
N ALA A 45 -16.65 41.43 -12.01
CA ALA A 45 -17.89 41.43 -12.79
C ALA A 45 -18.06 40.06 -13.44
N MET A 46 -19.28 39.53 -13.45
CA MET A 46 -19.56 38.33 -14.25
C MET A 46 -19.68 38.71 -15.73
N ASP A 47 -19.04 37.95 -16.61
CA ASP A 47 -19.24 38.08 -18.06
C ASP A 47 -20.49 37.32 -18.54
N GLU A 48 -20.70 37.31 -19.86
CA GLU A 48 -21.87 36.69 -20.50
C GLU A 48 -21.93 35.17 -20.29
N ASP A 49 -20.78 34.53 -20.05
CA ASP A 49 -20.63 33.10 -19.78
C ASP A 49 -20.63 32.79 -18.26
N GLY A 50 -20.81 33.82 -17.42
CA GLY A 50 -20.81 33.73 -15.96
C GLY A 50 -19.43 33.50 -15.34
N GLN A 51 -18.36 33.79 -16.06
CA GLN A 51 -17.00 33.77 -15.53
C GLN A 51 -16.69 35.10 -14.82
N PRO A 52 -15.99 35.06 -13.67
CA PRO A 52 -15.61 36.26 -12.95
C PRO A 52 -14.44 36.96 -13.65
N ARG A 53 -14.62 38.24 -14.00
CA ARG A 53 -13.56 39.14 -14.48
C ARG A 53 -13.11 40.06 -13.35
N PRO A 54 -11.85 39.98 -12.91
CA PRO A 54 -11.36 40.80 -11.81
C PRO A 54 -11.35 42.27 -12.20
N GLY A 55 -11.89 43.11 -11.32
CA GLY A 55 -11.88 44.56 -11.44
C GLY A 55 -10.80 45.19 -10.57
N SER A 56 -10.35 46.38 -10.95
CA SER A 56 -9.55 47.26 -10.09
C SER A 56 -9.98 48.70 -10.24
N GLY A 57 -9.61 49.54 -9.29
CA GLY A 57 -10.00 50.95 -9.26
C GLY A 57 -9.97 51.52 -7.84
N THR A 58 -10.46 52.75 -7.71
CA THR A 58 -10.58 53.42 -6.41
C THR A 58 -12.03 53.34 -5.97
N ILE A 59 -12.26 52.78 -4.78
CA ILE A 59 -13.61 52.70 -4.20
C ILE A 59 -14.11 54.13 -3.96
N GLY A 60 -15.18 54.53 -4.65
CA GLY A 60 -15.80 55.84 -4.51
C GLY A 60 -16.67 55.89 -3.26
N GLU A 61 -17.87 55.33 -3.35
CA GLU A 61 -18.80 55.14 -2.25
C GLU A 61 -18.70 53.72 -1.70
N PHE A 62 -18.73 53.58 -0.38
CA PHE A 62 -18.68 52.30 0.31
C PHE A 62 -19.61 52.31 1.52
N ALA A 63 -20.87 51.95 1.30
CA ALA A 63 -21.90 51.91 2.34
C ALA A 63 -22.20 50.46 2.74
N LEU A 64 -21.97 50.15 4.01
CA LEU A 64 -22.18 48.80 4.56
C LEU A 64 -23.61 48.62 5.09
N PRO A 65 -24.23 47.46 4.88
CA PRO A 65 -25.51 47.14 5.50
C PRO A 65 -25.38 46.96 7.01
N GLY A 66 -26.45 47.30 7.73
CA GLY A 66 -26.44 47.32 9.19
C GLY A 66 -27.64 46.66 9.85
N GLY A 67 -27.63 46.74 11.19
CA GLY A 67 -28.72 46.28 12.04
C GLY A 67 -28.53 44.88 12.63
N PRO A 68 -29.48 44.43 13.48
CA PRO A 68 -29.37 43.16 14.19
C PRO A 68 -29.24 41.96 13.25
N GLY A 69 -28.28 41.08 13.55
CA GLY A 69 -28.04 39.88 12.75
C GLY A 69 -27.27 40.12 11.44
N ILE A 70 -26.78 41.35 11.19
CA ILE A 70 -25.88 41.66 10.08
C ILE A 70 -24.47 41.90 10.63
N ARG A 71 -23.47 41.26 10.02
CA ARG A 71 -22.05 41.47 10.28
C ARG A 71 -21.34 41.59 8.93
N VAL A 72 -20.42 42.54 8.80
CA VAL A 72 -19.57 42.66 7.62
C VAL A 72 -18.11 42.65 8.04
N ASP A 73 -17.34 41.75 7.44
CA ASP A 73 -15.89 41.68 7.59
C ASP A 73 -15.27 42.14 6.27
N THR A 74 -14.63 43.29 6.27
CA THR A 74 -14.11 43.94 5.05
C THR A 74 -12.82 44.69 5.37
N PHE A 75 -11.94 44.80 4.38
CA PHE A 75 -10.86 45.78 4.41
C PHE A 75 -11.21 47.08 3.65
N GLY A 76 -12.26 47.04 2.82
CA GLY A 76 -12.65 48.14 1.95
C GLY A 76 -13.18 49.35 2.73
N HIS A 77 -12.84 50.54 2.22
CA HIS A 77 -13.40 51.81 2.64
C HIS A 77 -13.35 52.79 1.45
N ALA A 78 -14.17 53.85 1.50
CA ALA A 78 -14.12 54.92 0.49
C ALA A 78 -12.71 55.50 0.35
N GLY A 79 -12.27 55.72 -0.89
CA GLY A 79 -10.92 56.18 -1.24
C GLY A 79 -9.85 55.08 -1.30
N TYR A 80 -10.16 53.83 -0.93
CA TYR A 80 -9.19 52.73 -1.03
C TYR A 80 -8.94 52.34 -2.49
N ARG A 81 -7.68 52.33 -2.91
CA ARG A 81 -7.27 51.91 -4.27
C ARG A 81 -6.92 50.44 -4.28
N THR A 82 -7.57 49.72 -5.18
CA THR A 82 -7.46 48.27 -5.34
C THR A 82 -6.57 47.95 -6.53
N VAL A 83 -5.86 46.82 -6.48
CA VAL A 83 -4.98 46.34 -7.56
C VAL A 83 -5.26 44.87 -7.81
N VAL A 84 -5.16 44.43 -9.07
CA VAL A 84 -5.39 43.03 -9.50
C VAL A 84 -4.32 42.03 -9.02
N GLY A 85 -3.28 42.49 -8.30
CA GLY A 85 -2.22 41.63 -7.78
C GLY A 85 -2.60 40.81 -6.53
N PHE A 86 -3.80 41.00 -5.98
CA PHE A 86 -4.31 40.28 -4.79
C PHE A 86 -5.70 39.70 -5.06
N ASP A 87 -6.18 38.82 -4.17
CA ASP A 87 -7.50 38.18 -4.25
C ASP A 87 -8.65 39.21 -4.37
N SER A 88 -9.70 38.86 -5.13
CA SER A 88 -10.81 39.79 -5.45
C SER A 88 -11.76 40.01 -4.27
N LEU A 89 -11.71 39.23 -3.19
CA LEU A 89 -12.64 39.33 -2.06
C LEU A 89 -12.58 40.70 -1.39
N LEU A 90 -13.61 41.52 -1.56
CA LEU A 90 -13.71 42.86 -0.94
C LEU A 90 -14.26 42.78 0.49
N ALA A 91 -15.38 42.07 0.64
CA ALA A 91 -16.12 41.99 1.90
C ALA A 91 -16.84 40.65 2.05
N LYS A 92 -16.98 40.20 3.30
CA LYS A 92 -17.84 39.08 3.67
C LYS A 92 -19.07 39.65 4.38
N LEU A 93 -20.22 39.58 3.74
CA LEU A 93 -21.51 39.92 4.35
C LEU A 93 -22.07 38.66 5.02
N ILE A 94 -22.17 38.68 6.35
CA ILE A 94 -22.72 37.58 7.15
C ILE A 94 -24.08 37.99 7.70
N VAL A 95 -25.08 37.18 7.38
CA VAL A 95 -26.46 37.35 7.83
C VAL A 95 -26.81 36.20 8.75
N PHE A 96 -27.42 36.50 9.88
CA PHE A 96 -27.82 35.54 10.89
C PHE A 96 -29.29 35.72 11.24
N CYS A 97 -30.05 34.63 11.31
CA CYS A 97 -31.40 34.55 11.85
C CYS A 97 -31.43 33.55 13.01
N ALA A 98 -32.12 33.89 14.09
CA ALA A 98 -32.34 32.98 15.19
C ALA A 98 -33.43 31.95 14.80
N GLY A 99 -33.25 30.70 15.20
CA GLY A 99 -34.12 29.58 14.79
C GLY A 99 -33.90 29.10 13.35
N ASP A 100 -34.77 28.20 12.91
CA ASP A 100 -34.65 27.45 11.65
C ASP A 100 -35.60 27.98 10.56
N ASP A 101 -35.65 29.31 10.38
CA ASP A 101 -36.48 29.98 9.37
C ASP A 101 -35.63 30.44 8.17
N TYR A 102 -35.68 29.65 7.08
CA TYR A 102 -34.83 29.86 5.90
C TYR A 102 -35.33 31.04 5.05
N ASP A 103 -36.65 31.23 5.00
CA ASP A 103 -37.25 32.36 4.29
C ASP A 103 -36.90 33.68 4.96
N ALA A 104 -36.93 33.74 6.30
CA ALA A 104 -36.49 34.91 7.05
C ALA A 104 -35.00 35.19 6.85
N LEU A 105 -34.16 34.15 6.75
CA LEU A 105 -32.73 34.28 6.44
C LEU A 105 -32.53 34.88 5.03
N LEU A 106 -33.22 34.36 4.02
CA LEU A 106 -33.16 34.85 2.65
C LEU A 106 -33.69 36.29 2.53
N ALA A 107 -34.81 36.61 3.17
CA ALA A 107 -35.36 37.96 3.16
C ALA A 107 -34.38 38.97 3.80
N ARG A 108 -33.75 38.59 4.91
CA ARG A 108 -32.74 39.41 5.58
C ARG A 108 -31.48 39.56 4.71
N ALA A 109 -31.06 38.51 4.02
CA ALA A 109 -29.95 38.54 3.09
C ALA A 109 -30.21 39.45 1.88
N ARG A 110 -31.39 39.36 1.27
CA ARG A 110 -31.81 40.26 0.17
C ARG A 110 -31.81 41.72 0.60
N ARG A 111 -32.37 42.02 1.78
CA ARG A 111 -32.35 43.36 2.37
C ARG A 111 -30.92 43.88 2.56
N ALA A 112 -30.08 43.10 3.25
CA ALA A 112 -28.71 43.51 3.54
C ALA A 112 -27.89 43.71 2.24
N LEU A 113 -28.09 42.87 1.24
CA LEU A 113 -27.40 43.02 -0.05
C LEU A 113 -27.92 44.23 -0.87
N SER A 114 -29.18 44.62 -0.68
CA SER A 114 -29.74 45.84 -1.30
C SER A 114 -29.22 47.12 -0.64
N GLU A 115 -28.93 47.08 0.66
CA GLU A 115 -28.34 48.19 1.43
C GLU A 115 -26.81 48.31 1.21
N PHE A 116 -26.16 47.27 0.68
CA PHE A 116 -24.72 47.29 0.38
C PHE A 116 -24.45 48.04 -0.93
N VAL A 117 -23.82 49.21 -0.84
CA VAL A 117 -23.44 50.06 -1.98
C VAL A 117 -21.93 50.14 -2.10
N VAL A 118 -21.42 49.85 -3.30
CA VAL A 118 -20.02 50.01 -3.69
C VAL A 118 -19.98 50.69 -5.04
N SER A 119 -19.20 51.76 -5.19
CA SER A 119 -18.97 52.42 -6.48
C SER A 119 -17.48 52.61 -6.75
N GLY A 120 -17.11 52.92 -8.00
CA GLY A 120 -15.72 53.13 -8.42
C GLY A 120 -14.92 51.85 -8.70
N VAL A 121 -15.47 50.67 -8.37
CA VAL A 121 -14.96 49.35 -8.76
C VAL A 121 -16.11 48.43 -9.14
N ALA A 122 -15.91 47.57 -10.12
CA ALA A 122 -16.89 46.54 -10.46
C ALA A 122 -16.96 45.48 -9.35
N THR A 123 -18.17 45.01 -9.02
CA THR A 123 -18.37 43.97 -8.00
C THR A 123 -19.40 42.94 -8.42
N ASN A 124 -19.38 41.78 -7.77
CA ASN A 124 -20.36 40.72 -8.00
C ASN A 124 -21.70 40.95 -7.27
N LEU A 125 -21.92 42.14 -6.68
CA LEU A 125 -23.17 42.49 -5.99
C LEU A 125 -24.43 42.26 -6.84
N PRO A 126 -24.48 42.65 -8.13
CA PRO A 126 -25.64 42.37 -8.97
C PRO A 126 -25.90 40.88 -9.14
N PHE A 127 -24.83 40.08 -9.28
CA PHE A 127 -24.92 38.62 -9.39
C PHE A 127 -25.41 37.96 -8.11
N LEU A 128 -24.91 38.38 -6.95
CA LEU A 128 -25.40 37.88 -5.66
C LEU A 128 -26.89 38.24 -5.45
N ARG A 129 -27.36 39.39 -5.96
CA ARG A 129 -28.78 39.78 -5.91
C ARG A 129 -29.63 38.89 -6.81
N ALA A 130 -29.17 38.62 -8.03
CA ALA A 130 -29.79 37.67 -8.95
C ALA A 130 -29.88 36.26 -8.34
N LEU A 131 -28.78 35.77 -7.79
CA LEU A 131 -28.70 34.47 -7.13
C LEU A 131 -29.69 34.36 -5.97
N LEU A 132 -29.74 35.37 -5.08
CA LEU A 132 -30.70 35.41 -3.98
C LEU A 132 -32.17 35.50 -4.46
N GLY A 133 -32.41 36.00 -5.68
CA GLY A 133 -33.73 36.08 -6.30
C GLY A 133 -34.19 34.79 -6.98
N HIS A 134 -33.29 33.82 -7.19
CA HIS A 134 -33.60 32.62 -7.96
C HIS A 134 -34.59 31.69 -7.22
N PRO A 135 -35.70 31.24 -7.85
CA PRO A 135 -36.72 30.41 -7.18
C PRO A 135 -36.17 29.11 -6.57
N ALA A 136 -35.27 28.43 -7.27
CA ALA A 136 -34.65 27.20 -6.76
C ALA A 136 -33.78 27.42 -5.51
N LEU A 137 -33.15 28.59 -5.36
CA LEU A 137 -32.45 28.93 -4.11
C LEU A 137 -33.46 29.14 -2.98
N ALA A 138 -34.60 29.79 -3.25
CA ALA A 138 -35.67 29.97 -2.26
C ALA A 138 -36.25 28.62 -1.79
N ALA A 139 -36.36 27.64 -2.69
CA ALA A 139 -36.77 26.27 -2.38
C ALA A 139 -35.67 25.42 -1.69
N ASN A 140 -34.45 25.97 -1.50
CA ASN A 140 -33.28 25.26 -1.01
C ASN A 140 -32.87 24.05 -1.90
N GLU A 141 -33.12 24.16 -3.21
CA GLU A 141 -32.81 23.14 -4.22
C GLU A 141 -31.47 23.45 -4.92
N VAL A 142 -30.38 23.38 -4.16
CA VAL A 142 -29.03 23.71 -4.66
C VAL A 142 -28.07 22.52 -4.60
N ASN A 143 -27.15 22.46 -5.57
CA ASN A 143 -26.06 21.50 -5.62
C ASN A 143 -24.76 22.19 -6.10
N THR A 144 -23.64 21.45 -6.15
CA THR A 144 -22.33 22.01 -6.52
C THR A 144 -22.26 22.51 -7.97
N GLY A 145 -23.13 22.03 -8.86
CA GLY A 145 -23.26 22.47 -10.25
C GLY A 145 -24.33 23.54 -10.45
N PHE A 146 -24.98 24.05 -9.40
CA PHE A 146 -26.15 24.92 -9.51
C PHE A 146 -25.90 26.16 -10.36
N ILE A 147 -24.80 26.87 -10.11
CA ILE A 147 -24.46 28.10 -10.85
C ILE A 147 -24.21 27.76 -12.33
N ALA A 148 -23.41 26.73 -12.62
CA ALA A 148 -23.13 26.30 -14.00
C ALA A 148 -24.41 25.89 -14.76
N GLY A 149 -25.35 25.24 -14.06
CA GLY A 149 -26.62 24.80 -14.64
C GLY A 149 -27.64 25.93 -14.88
N HIS A 150 -27.51 27.08 -14.19
CA HIS A 150 -28.46 28.20 -14.28
C HIS A 150 -27.80 29.51 -14.73
N VAL A 151 -26.58 29.44 -15.27
CA VAL A 151 -25.76 30.61 -15.58
C VAL A 151 -26.47 31.56 -16.56
N ALA A 152 -27.12 31.02 -17.58
CA ALA A 152 -27.85 31.82 -18.57
C ALA A 152 -28.98 32.65 -17.94
N GLU A 153 -29.72 32.09 -16.98
CA GLU A 153 -30.81 32.78 -16.28
C GLU A 153 -30.27 33.83 -15.30
N LEU A 154 -29.21 33.48 -14.57
CA LEU A 154 -28.57 34.36 -13.60
C LEU A 154 -27.94 35.58 -14.29
N VAL A 155 -27.22 35.37 -15.41
CA VAL A 155 -26.58 36.43 -16.20
C VAL A 155 -27.62 37.30 -16.92
N ALA A 156 -28.69 36.70 -17.48
CA ALA A 156 -29.75 37.45 -18.15
C ALA A 156 -30.49 38.43 -17.21
N SER A 157 -30.51 38.13 -15.91
CA SER A 157 -31.13 38.97 -14.88
C SER A 157 -30.22 40.08 -14.34
N LEU A 158 -28.94 40.08 -14.72
CA LEU A 158 -28.03 41.15 -14.34
C LEU A 158 -28.48 42.45 -15.01
N PRO A 159 -28.43 43.59 -14.30
CA PRO A 159 -28.56 44.87 -14.96
C PRO A 159 -27.52 44.91 -16.08
N LYS A 160 -27.93 45.34 -17.27
CA LYS A 160 -27.02 45.75 -18.34
C LYS A 160 -26.31 47.02 -17.86
N GLU A 161 -25.44 46.88 -16.87
CA GLU A 161 -24.61 47.97 -16.40
C GLU A 161 -23.64 48.26 -17.52
N THR A 162 -23.97 49.32 -18.25
CA THR A 162 -23.03 50.31 -18.73
C THR A 162 -22.18 50.76 -17.54
N VAL A 163 -21.23 49.94 -17.11
CA VAL A 163 -19.97 50.49 -16.63
C VAL A 163 -19.46 51.24 -17.84
N ALA A 164 -19.67 52.57 -17.84
CA ALA A 164 -18.88 53.41 -18.72
C ALA A 164 -17.45 52.93 -18.49
N PRO A 165 -16.77 52.38 -19.52
CA PRO A 165 -15.38 52.03 -19.37
C PRO A 165 -14.76 53.27 -18.74
N ALA A 166 -13.99 53.09 -17.66
CA ALA A 166 -13.01 54.12 -17.33
C ALA A 166 -12.39 54.45 -18.68
N THR A 167 -12.58 55.69 -19.13
CA THR A 167 -12.10 56.15 -20.41
C THR A 167 -10.59 56.09 -20.32
N THR A 168 -10.01 54.90 -20.51
CA THR A 168 -8.76 54.76 -21.21
C THR A 168 -9.06 55.39 -22.54
N ALA A 169 -8.44 56.54 -22.76
CA ALA A 169 -8.46 57.18 -24.04
C ALA A 169 -8.05 56.11 -25.06
N ALA A 170 -9.02 55.57 -25.79
CA ALA A 170 -8.75 55.08 -27.14
C ALA A 170 -8.26 56.32 -27.85
N GLU A 171 -6.93 56.53 -27.81
CA GLU A 171 -6.28 57.53 -28.62
C GLU A 171 -6.80 57.31 -30.03
N ALA A 172 -7.46 58.31 -30.60
CA ALA A 172 -7.95 58.25 -31.96
C ALA A 172 -6.73 58.03 -32.87
N HIS A 173 -6.47 56.78 -33.23
CA HIS A 173 -5.39 56.46 -34.14
C HIS A 173 -5.79 56.91 -35.55
N PRO A 174 -4.85 57.39 -36.38
CA PRO A 174 -5.13 57.84 -37.73
C PRO A 174 -5.89 56.78 -38.54
N GLN A 175 -6.84 57.21 -39.39
CA GLN A 175 -7.57 56.33 -40.30
C GLN A 175 -6.59 55.52 -41.16
N GLY A 176 -6.67 54.18 -41.07
CA GLY A 176 -5.80 53.24 -41.82
C GLY A 176 -4.76 52.51 -40.97
N TRP A 177 -4.61 52.83 -39.68
CA TRP A 177 -3.69 52.13 -38.78
C TRP A 177 -4.43 51.17 -37.85
N THR A 178 -3.97 49.92 -37.80
CA THR A 178 -4.50 48.85 -36.96
C THR A 178 -3.68 48.78 -35.66
N PRO A 179 -4.30 48.92 -34.47
CA PRO A 179 -3.58 48.79 -33.21
C PRO A 179 -3.30 47.32 -32.89
N ALA A 180 -2.11 47.04 -32.37
CA ALA A 180 -1.78 45.77 -31.72
C ALA A 180 -2.00 45.89 -30.21
N PRO A 181 -3.12 45.38 -29.67
CA PRO A 181 -3.48 45.58 -28.27
C PRO A 181 -2.67 44.68 -27.34
N ALA A 182 -2.42 45.17 -26.12
CA ALA A 182 -1.97 44.36 -25.02
C ALA A 182 -3.05 43.30 -24.67
N PRO A 183 -2.76 41.99 -24.74
CA PRO A 183 -3.75 40.95 -24.44
C PRO A 183 -4.19 40.94 -22.97
N MET A 184 -3.43 41.57 -22.09
CA MET A 184 -3.71 41.69 -20.67
C MET A 184 -2.93 42.85 -20.06
N THR A 185 -3.30 43.23 -18.83
CA THR A 185 -2.53 44.20 -18.05
C THR A 185 -1.20 43.60 -17.61
N GLY A 186 -0.09 44.29 -17.84
CA GLY A 186 1.25 43.81 -17.50
C GLY A 186 2.35 44.85 -17.74
N ILE A 187 3.60 44.41 -17.75
CA ILE A 187 4.77 45.23 -18.07
C ILE A 187 5.26 44.83 -19.46
N VAL A 188 5.52 45.79 -20.36
CA VAL A 188 6.15 45.49 -21.65
C VAL A 188 7.59 45.02 -21.39
N ALA A 189 7.87 43.73 -21.52
CA ALA A 189 9.19 43.16 -21.27
C ALA A 189 10.16 43.43 -22.43
N GLY A 190 9.65 43.41 -23.66
CA GLY A 190 10.44 43.64 -24.86
C GLY A 190 9.58 44.00 -26.07
N ILE A 191 10.17 44.70 -27.04
CA ILE A 191 9.52 45.07 -28.31
C ILE A 191 10.43 44.60 -29.44
N SER A 192 9.86 43.82 -30.34
CA SER A 192 10.59 43.09 -31.40
C SER A 192 10.54 43.79 -32.75
N ALA A 193 9.67 44.79 -32.91
CA ALA A 193 9.50 45.56 -34.16
C ALA A 193 9.62 47.07 -33.91
N ALA A 194 10.39 47.75 -34.75
CA ALA A 194 10.62 49.20 -34.70
C ALA A 194 9.74 49.96 -35.71
N VAL A 195 9.59 51.27 -35.51
CA VAL A 195 8.90 52.13 -36.48
C VAL A 195 9.61 52.08 -37.83
N GLY A 196 8.87 51.73 -38.89
CA GLY A 196 9.38 51.53 -40.24
C GLY A 196 9.54 50.07 -40.64
N ASP A 197 9.49 49.13 -39.69
CA ASP A 197 9.62 47.70 -39.98
C ASP A 197 8.35 47.14 -40.64
N ALA A 198 8.54 46.27 -41.61
CA ALA A 198 7.47 45.48 -42.20
C ALA A 198 7.23 44.22 -41.35
N VAL A 199 5.99 43.98 -40.94
CA VAL A 199 5.58 42.85 -40.11
C VAL A 199 4.47 42.06 -40.81
N ALA A 200 4.56 40.73 -40.78
CA ALA A 200 3.49 39.86 -41.25
C ALA A 200 2.40 39.70 -40.19
N GLN A 201 1.18 39.37 -40.60
CA GLN A 201 0.12 38.94 -39.70
C GLN A 201 0.62 37.76 -38.82
N ASP A 202 0.25 37.76 -37.54
CA ASP A 202 0.64 36.81 -36.50
C ASP A 202 2.13 36.77 -36.11
N ALA A 203 2.96 37.64 -36.69
CA ALA A 203 4.36 37.78 -36.29
C ALA A 203 4.46 38.32 -34.85
N PRO A 204 5.39 37.82 -34.02
CA PRO A 204 5.65 38.35 -32.69
C PRO A 204 6.24 39.76 -32.77
N ILE A 205 5.61 40.72 -32.09
CA ILE A 205 5.98 42.15 -32.15
C ILE A 205 6.30 42.78 -30.79
N ALA A 206 5.81 42.21 -29.69
CA ALA A 206 6.18 42.60 -28.33
C ALA A 206 5.97 41.45 -27.34
N ILE A 207 6.51 41.59 -26.13
CA ILE A 207 6.34 40.66 -25.02
C ILE A 207 5.79 41.44 -23.83
N ILE A 208 4.74 40.94 -23.19
CA ILE A 208 4.22 41.43 -21.92
C ILE A 208 4.55 40.44 -20.82
N GLU A 209 5.17 40.90 -19.74
CA GLU A 209 5.31 40.15 -18.50
C GLU A 209 4.12 40.45 -17.58
N ALA A 210 3.37 39.42 -17.20
CA ALA A 210 2.29 39.49 -16.24
C ALA A 210 2.26 38.23 -15.38
N MET A 211 2.13 38.40 -14.05
CA MET A 211 2.01 37.28 -13.10
C MET A 211 3.11 36.21 -13.21
N LYS A 212 4.38 36.62 -13.42
CA LYS A 212 5.56 35.76 -13.63
C LYS A 212 5.56 34.93 -14.92
N MET A 213 4.70 35.29 -15.88
CA MET A 213 4.62 34.67 -17.20
C MET A 213 4.85 35.72 -18.29
N GLU A 214 5.45 35.31 -19.40
CA GLU A 214 5.61 36.13 -20.61
C GLU A 214 4.53 35.81 -21.63
N TYR A 215 3.93 36.84 -22.21
CA TYR A 215 2.89 36.75 -23.24
C TYR A 215 3.35 37.46 -24.49
N VAL A 216 3.42 36.72 -25.59
CA VAL A 216 3.82 37.26 -26.89
C VAL A 216 2.64 37.99 -27.52
N VAL A 217 2.82 39.28 -27.77
CA VAL A 217 1.89 40.11 -28.55
C VAL A 217 2.20 39.90 -30.02
N ARG A 218 1.19 39.47 -30.77
CA ARG A 218 1.30 39.18 -32.21
C ARG A 218 0.64 40.27 -33.05
N SER A 219 1.15 40.46 -34.26
CA SER A 219 0.63 41.46 -35.19
C SER A 219 -0.78 41.07 -35.70
N PRO A 220 -1.80 41.93 -35.57
CA PRO A 220 -3.15 41.64 -36.08
C PRO A 220 -3.27 41.70 -37.61
N CYS A 221 -2.29 42.26 -38.32
CA CYS A 221 -2.31 42.39 -39.78
C CYS A 221 -0.90 42.41 -40.37
N SER A 222 -0.79 42.15 -41.68
CA SER A 222 0.44 42.42 -42.44
C SER A 222 0.52 43.91 -42.77
N GLY A 223 1.67 44.54 -42.56
CA GLY A 223 1.83 45.97 -42.78
C GLY A 223 3.15 46.55 -42.29
N VAL A 224 3.21 47.87 -42.18
CA VAL A 224 4.40 48.59 -41.68
C VAL A 224 4.10 49.21 -40.32
N VAL A 225 4.97 48.99 -39.34
CA VAL A 225 4.87 49.61 -38.01
C VAL A 225 5.06 51.13 -38.14
N ARG A 226 4.05 51.91 -37.75
CA ARG A 226 4.07 53.37 -37.82
C ARG A 226 4.32 54.03 -36.47
N ALA A 227 3.96 53.38 -35.38
CA ALA A 227 4.24 53.88 -34.04
C ALA A 227 4.46 52.73 -33.06
N VAL A 228 5.31 52.99 -32.07
CA VAL A 228 5.48 52.17 -30.87
C VAL A 228 5.10 53.08 -29.69
N ALA A 229 4.01 52.75 -29.01
CA ALA A 229 3.39 53.65 -28.02
C ALA A 229 4.00 53.51 -26.61
N TYR A 230 4.69 52.40 -26.32
CA TYR A 230 5.26 52.11 -25.01
C TYR A 230 6.71 51.66 -25.14
N ALA A 231 7.55 51.96 -24.14
CA ALA A 231 8.92 51.45 -24.07
C ALA A 231 8.98 50.17 -23.20
N PRO A 232 9.98 49.29 -23.38
CA PRO A 232 10.24 48.20 -22.44
C PRO A 232 10.35 48.72 -20.99
N GLY A 233 9.75 48.00 -20.04
CA GLY A 233 9.59 48.40 -18.64
C GLY A 233 8.34 49.23 -18.34
N SER A 234 7.58 49.66 -19.36
CA SER A 234 6.34 50.42 -19.17
C SER A 234 5.18 49.52 -18.75
N GLN A 235 4.36 50.01 -17.82
CA GLN A 235 3.12 49.35 -17.46
C GLN A 235 2.04 49.64 -18.51
N VAL A 236 1.36 48.60 -19.00
CA VAL A 236 0.29 48.66 -19.99
C VAL A 236 -0.97 48.01 -19.44
N GLU A 237 -2.12 48.59 -19.74
CA GLU A 237 -3.44 48.01 -19.43
C GLU A 237 -3.90 47.10 -20.58
N GLU A 238 -4.75 46.13 -20.26
CA GLU A 238 -5.41 45.29 -21.26
C GLU A 238 -6.11 46.15 -22.32
N GLY A 239 -5.89 45.83 -23.60
CA GLY A 239 -6.43 46.56 -24.73
C GLY A 239 -5.64 47.81 -25.16
N ALA A 240 -4.63 48.25 -24.39
CA ALA A 240 -3.78 49.38 -24.78
C ALA A 240 -2.99 49.05 -26.05
N ALA A 241 -3.01 49.94 -27.04
CA ALA A 241 -2.28 49.74 -28.30
C ALA A 241 -0.77 49.88 -28.08
N ILE A 242 -0.02 48.77 -28.15
CA ILE A 242 1.43 48.77 -27.95
C ILE A 242 2.16 49.26 -29.20
N LEU A 243 1.68 48.82 -30.37
CA LEU A 243 2.17 49.25 -31.69
C LEU A 243 0.97 49.64 -32.58
N LEU A 244 1.20 50.56 -33.51
CA LEU A 244 0.26 50.92 -34.57
C LEU A 244 0.83 50.50 -35.91
N ILE A 245 0.05 49.75 -36.69
CA ILE A 245 0.50 49.11 -37.93
C ILE A 245 -0.38 49.58 -39.08
N GLU A 246 0.21 50.19 -40.10
CA GLU A 246 -0.50 50.52 -41.34
C GLU A 246 -0.60 49.26 -42.19
N ALA A 247 -1.82 48.76 -42.41
CA ALA A 247 -2.05 47.56 -43.17
C ALA A 247 -1.62 47.74 -44.64
N GLY A 248 -0.90 46.78 -45.19
CA GLY A 248 -0.44 46.82 -46.57
C GLY A 248 0.20 45.50 -47.00
N ASP A 249 0.27 45.28 -48.32
CA ASP A 249 1.00 44.13 -48.88
C ASP A 249 2.49 44.37 -48.71
N VAL A 250 3.07 43.73 -47.68
CA VAL A 250 4.50 43.74 -47.40
C VAL A 250 5.08 42.37 -47.73
N ASP A 251 6.14 42.38 -48.54
CA ASP A 251 6.89 41.19 -48.96
C ASP A 251 7.86 40.78 -47.83
N VAL A 252 7.29 40.39 -46.69
CA VAL A 252 8.02 39.90 -45.52
C VAL A 252 7.92 38.38 -45.55
N ALA A 253 9.05 37.69 -45.35
CA ALA A 253 9.02 36.27 -45.05
C ALA A 253 8.03 36.09 -43.89
N GLY A 254 6.95 35.31 -44.13
CA GLY A 254 5.92 35.02 -43.13
C GLY A 254 6.56 34.54 -41.82
N PRO A 255 5.82 34.57 -40.69
CA PRO A 255 6.37 34.21 -39.39
C PRO A 255 7.21 32.95 -39.57
N ALA A 256 8.50 33.01 -39.18
CA ALA A 256 9.37 31.84 -39.19
C ALA A 256 8.53 30.73 -38.57
N ALA A 257 8.17 29.73 -39.40
CA ALA A 257 7.27 28.66 -39.00
C ALA A 257 7.71 28.25 -37.60
N GLU A 258 6.79 28.31 -36.63
CA GLU A 258 7.06 27.93 -35.24
C GLU A 258 8.02 26.75 -35.30
N ALA A 259 9.28 26.97 -34.87
CA ALA A 259 10.35 26.03 -35.11
C ALA A 259 9.81 24.67 -34.68
N ALA A 260 9.66 23.75 -35.64
CA ALA A 260 8.94 22.52 -35.41
C ALA A 260 9.51 21.90 -34.14
N ILE A 261 8.68 21.74 -33.10
CA ILE A 261 9.13 21.23 -31.81
C ILE A 261 9.71 19.85 -32.10
N ASP A 262 11.02 19.72 -31.94
CA ASP A 262 11.71 18.45 -32.08
C ASP A 262 11.41 17.62 -30.82
N PRO A 263 10.57 16.57 -30.90
CA PRO A 263 10.24 15.75 -29.75
C PRO A 263 11.46 14.98 -29.22
N ASP A 264 12.52 14.82 -30.02
CA ASP A 264 13.75 14.13 -29.65
C ASP A 264 14.78 15.08 -29.01
N HIS A 265 14.53 16.40 -29.02
CA HIS A 265 15.39 17.36 -28.36
C HIS A 265 15.27 17.23 -26.83
N ILE A 266 16.34 16.76 -26.20
CA ILE A 266 16.47 16.70 -24.74
C ILE A 266 16.76 18.10 -24.21
N ARG A 267 15.81 18.65 -23.47
CA ARG A 267 15.98 19.92 -22.74
C ARG A 267 17.02 19.79 -21.63
N ASP A 268 17.65 20.91 -21.26
CA ASP A 268 18.68 20.95 -20.21
C ASP A 268 18.18 20.42 -18.85
N ASP A 269 16.93 20.72 -18.47
CA ASP A 269 16.34 20.22 -17.23
C ASP A 269 16.08 18.71 -17.25
N LEU A 270 15.70 18.16 -18.40
CA LEU A 270 15.58 16.73 -18.61
C LEU A 270 16.96 16.04 -18.62
N ALA A 271 17.97 16.65 -19.23
CA ALA A 271 19.34 16.14 -19.22
C ALA A 271 19.90 16.07 -17.78
N GLU A 272 19.66 17.11 -16.97
CA GLU A 272 20.06 17.11 -15.55
C GLU A 272 19.34 16.00 -14.76
N LEU A 273 18.05 15.77 -15.02
CA LEU A 273 17.32 14.67 -14.40
C LEU A 273 17.91 13.30 -14.79
N GLN A 274 18.18 13.10 -16.07
CA GLN A 274 18.77 11.86 -16.59
C GLN A 274 20.14 11.58 -15.98
N GLU A 275 21.00 12.60 -15.85
CA GLU A 275 22.30 12.49 -15.17
C GLU A 275 22.13 12.07 -13.70
N ARG A 276 21.25 12.74 -12.95
CA ARG A 276 20.99 12.42 -11.53
C ARG A 276 20.41 11.01 -11.34
N ILE A 277 19.58 10.54 -12.27
CA ILE A 277 19.07 9.17 -12.27
C ILE A 277 20.23 8.19 -12.51
N ALA A 278 21.06 8.46 -13.52
CA ALA A 278 22.17 7.61 -13.91
C ALA A 278 23.18 7.39 -12.76
N GLU A 279 23.47 8.42 -11.95
CA GLU A 279 24.32 8.32 -10.75
C GLU A 279 23.87 7.26 -9.74
N THR A 280 22.57 6.95 -9.71
CA THR A 280 22.01 5.96 -8.76
C THR A 280 22.07 4.52 -9.27
N LEU A 281 22.35 4.33 -10.56
CA LEU A 281 22.36 3.03 -11.24
C LEU A 281 23.71 2.32 -11.07
N ASP A 282 23.68 0.99 -11.14
CA ASP A 282 24.86 0.15 -10.94
C ASP A 282 25.97 0.44 -11.95
N GLU A 283 25.61 0.75 -13.20
CA GLU A 283 26.54 1.13 -14.28
C GLU A 283 27.46 2.30 -13.90
N ASN A 284 26.99 3.23 -13.07
CA ASN A 284 27.76 4.39 -12.61
C ASN A 284 28.30 4.22 -11.18
N ARG A 285 28.22 3.00 -10.62
CA ARG A 285 28.71 2.67 -9.27
C ARG A 285 29.64 1.44 -9.25
N PRO A 286 30.64 1.33 -10.15
CA PRO A 286 31.42 0.10 -10.35
C PRO A 286 32.11 -0.40 -9.09
N ALA A 287 32.67 0.48 -8.25
CA ALA A 287 33.34 0.07 -7.01
C ALA A 287 32.39 -0.60 -6.00
N ALA A 288 31.12 -0.18 -5.95
CA ALA A 288 30.11 -0.78 -5.08
C ALA A 288 29.66 -2.14 -5.64
N VAL A 289 29.46 -2.22 -6.96
CA VAL A 289 29.10 -3.44 -7.68
C VAL A 289 30.20 -4.50 -7.54
N ASP A 290 31.46 -4.14 -7.81
CA ASP A 290 32.61 -5.06 -7.72
C ASP A 290 32.78 -5.61 -6.30
N LYS A 291 32.51 -4.79 -5.27
CA LYS A 291 32.56 -5.23 -3.88
C LYS A 291 31.48 -6.27 -3.55
N ARG A 292 30.28 -6.15 -4.11
CA ARG A 292 29.20 -7.15 -3.97
C ARG A 292 29.54 -8.43 -4.72
N ARG A 293 29.89 -8.31 -6.00
CA ARG A 293 30.24 -9.45 -6.85
C ARG A 293 31.46 -10.21 -6.36
N GLY A 294 32.43 -9.52 -5.76
CA GLY A 294 33.59 -10.14 -5.11
C GLY A 294 33.24 -11.03 -3.91
N ARG A 295 32.02 -10.94 -3.38
CA ARG A 295 31.46 -11.82 -2.34
C ARG A 295 30.49 -12.86 -2.89
N GLY A 296 30.32 -12.94 -4.21
CA GLY A 296 29.30 -13.76 -4.85
C GLY A 296 27.88 -13.22 -4.66
N GLN A 297 27.72 -11.95 -4.26
CA GLN A 297 26.43 -11.32 -3.99
C GLN A 297 26.04 -10.36 -5.11
N ARG A 298 24.73 -10.26 -5.35
CA ARG A 298 24.08 -9.30 -6.24
C ARG A 298 23.90 -7.94 -5.57
N THR A 299 23.68 -6.91 -6.36
CA THR A 299 23.26 -5.60 -5.86
C THR A 299 21.77 -5.60 -5.52
N ALA A 300 21.32 -4.57 -4.79
CA ALA A 300 19.89 -4.33 -4.56
C ALA A 300 19.11 -4.19 -5.88
N ARG A 301 19.69 -3.53 -6.88
CA ARG A 301 19.06 -3.32 -8.19
C ARG A 301 19.01 -4.61 -9.02
N GLU A 302 20.06 -5.44 -8.98
CA GLU A 302 20.07 -6.75 -9.62
C GLU A 302 18.99 -7.68 -9.04
N ASN A 303 18.79 -7.68 -7.71
CA ASN A 303 17.72 -8.47 -7.08
C ASN A 303 16.32 -7.96 -7.43
N VAL A 304 16.12 -6.64 -7.45
CA VAL A 304 14.84 -6.05 -7.86
C VAL A 304 14.55 -6.34 -9.34
N ALA A 305 15.56 -6.21 -10.22
CA ALA A 305 15.42 -6.48 -11.64
C ALA A 305 15.16 -7.97 -11.93
N ASP A 306 15.80 -8.90 -11.23
CA ASP A 306 15.52 -10.33 -11.38
C ASP A 306 14.12 -10.68 -10.85
N LEU A 307 13.68 -10.06 -9.75
CA LEU A 307 12.35 -10.31 -9.19
C LEU A 307 11.23 -9.82 -10.13
N CYS A 308 11.34 -8.58 -10.62
CA CYS A 308 10.26 -7.92 -11.35
C CYS A 308 10.17 -8.39 -12.80
N ASP A 309 8.97 -8.40 -13.37
CA ASP A 309 8.80 -8.61 -14.80
C ASP A 309 9.44 -7.44 -15.58
N GLU A 310 10.00 -7.72 -16.76
CA GLU A 310 10.77 -6.75 -17.54
C GLU A 310 9.98 -5.46 -17.81
N GLY A 311 10.59 -4.30 -17.51
CA GLY A 311 9.98 -2.99 -17.71
C GLY A 311 8.84 -2.62 -16.75
N SER A 312 8.50 -3.46 -15.76
CA SER A 312 7.38 -3.21 -14.86
C SER A 312 7.72 -2.35 -13.63
N PHE A 313 8.99 -2.26 -13.23
CA PHE A 313 9.38 -1.61 -11.99
C PHE A 313 9.32 -0.07 -12.08
N ILE A 314 8.51 0.53 -11.22
CA ILE A 314 8.33 1.97 -11.06
C ILE A 314 8.92 2.38 -9.71
N GLU A 315 10.12 2.97 -9.73
CA GLU A 315 10.85 3.33 -8.52
C GLU A 315 10.31 4.60 -7.87
N PHE A 316 10.16 4.56 -6.54
CA PHE A 316 9.79 5.70 -5.70
C PHE A 316 11.02 6.28 -5.01
N GLY A 317 11.16 7.60 -5.11
CA GLY A 317 12.21 8.34 -4.39
C GLY A 317 13.63 7.91 -4.77
N GLN A 318 13.87 7.59 -6.03
CA GLN A 318 15.21 7.20 -6.53
C GLN A 318 16.28 8.25 -6.20
N LEU A 319 15.95 9.53 -6.34
CA LEU A 319 16.85 10.66 -6.07
C LEU A 319 16.99 11.02 -4.58
N THR A 320 16.45 10.21 -3.67
CA THR A 320 16.54 10.46 -2.23
C THR A 320 17.98 10.29 -1.75
N VAL A 321 18.44 11.17 -0.87
CA VAL A 321 19.75 11.08 -0.20
C VAL A 321 19.58 10.98 1.31
N ALA A 322 20.65 10.58 2.00
CA ALA A 322 20.66 10.55 3.46
C ALA A 322 20.53 11.94 4.09
N TYR A 323 19.97 11.99 5.31
CA TYR A 323 19.80 13.25 6.03
C TYR A 323 21.10 13.66 6.76
N LEU A 324 22.07 14.16 5.98
CA LEU A 324 23.42 14.57 6.45
C LEU A 324 23.84 15.96 5.93
N HIS A 325 22.87 16.86 5.70
CA HIS A 325 23.09 18.19 5.13
C HIS A 325 24.01 19.09 5.99
N SER A 326 24.13 18.83 7.30
CA SER A 326 25.05 19.56 8.18
C SER A 326 26.51 19.13 8.03
N ARG A 327 26.76 17.96 7.41
CA ARG A 327 28.08 17.33 7.32
C ARG A 327 28.60 17.20 5.90
N LYS A 328 27.71 17.11 4.92
CA LYS A 328 28.05 16.83 3.52
C LYS A 328 27.35 17.79 2.59
N ARG A 329 28.04 18.13 1.50
CA ARG A 329 27.45 18.88 0.38
C ARG A 329 26.53 17.98 -0.43
N MET A 330 25.66 18.59 -1.22
CA MET A 330 24.67 17.85 -2.01
C MET A 330 25.29 16.88 -3.02
N ASP A 331 26.34 17.29 -3.72
CA ASP A 331 27.02 16.42 -4.71
C ASP A 331 27.63 15.17 -4.04
N GLU A 332 28.20 15.34 -2.84
CA GLU A 332 28.76 14.23 -2.07
C GLU A 332 27.67 13.30 -1.52
N LEU A 333 26.52 13.84 -1.12
CA LEU A 333 25.35 13.09 -0.71
C LEU A 333 24.77 12.25 -1.86
N ARG A 334 24.65 12.82 -3.05
CA ARG A 334 24.19 12.11 -4.25
C ARG A 334 25.09 10.91 -4.57
N ALA A 335 26.40 11.13 -4.59
CA ALA A 335 27.37 10.08 -4.89
C ALA A 335 27.46 8.99 -3.81
N SER A 336 27.41 9.37 -2.51
CA SER A 336 27.66 8.42 -1.41
C SER A 336 26.42 7.82 -0.77
N THR A 337 25.23 8.38 -1.02
CA THR A 337 23.97 7.93 -0.41
C THR A 337 22.79 7.81 -1.39
N PRO A 338 22.99 7.24 -2.60
CA PRO A 338 21.93 7.11 -3.59
C PRO A 338 20.73 6.33 -3.04
N ALA A 339 19.53 6.82 -3.35
CA ALA A 339 18.24 6.32 -2.85
C ALA A 339 18.13 6.19 -1.32
N ASP A 340 19.02 6.84 -0.54
CA ASP A 340 19.26 6.63 0.89
C ASP A 340 19.44 5.14 1.28
N GLY A 341 20.02 4.35 0.37
CA GLY A 341 20.27 2.93 0.58
C GLY A 341 19.02 2.06 0.63
N PHE A 342 17.91 2.50 0.02
CA PHE A 342 16.68 1.71 -0.09
C PHE A 342 16.01 1.91 -1.46
N VAL A 343 16.11 0.91 -2.33
CA VAL A 343 15.44 0.88 -3.64
C VAL A 343 14.02 0.37 -3.41
N ALA A 344 13.00 1.15 -3.76
CA ALA A 344 11.61 0.82 -3.44
C ALA A 344 10.67 1.29 -4.53
N GLY A 345 9.62 0.53 -4.81
CA GLY A 345 8.70 0.84 -5.90
C GLY A 345 7.57 -0.18 -6.05
N LEU A 346 6.82 -0.04 -7.14
CA LEU A 346 5.80 -1.00 -7.57
C LEU A 346 6.29 -1.74 -8.80
N ALA A 347 5.86 -2.99 -8.96
CA ALA A 347 6.19 -3.80 -10.12
C ALA A 347 5.09 -4.83 -10.38
N THR A 348 5.31 -5.67 -11.39
CA THR A 348 4.62 -6.94 -11.53
C THR A 348 5.59 -8.11 -11.33
N VAL A 349 5.09 -9.23 -10.80
CA VAL A 349 5.81 -10.49 -10.69
C VAL A 349 4.90 -11.62 -11.16
N ASN A 350 5.36 -12.42 -12.13
CA ASN A 350 4.61 -13.51 -12.74
C ASN A 350 3.40 -13.04 -13.58
N ALA A 351 3.49 -11.86 -14.22
CA ALA A 351 2.39 -11.34 -15.04
C ALA A 351 2.07 -12.20 -16.27
N ASP A 352 3.06 -12.95 -16.77
CA ASP A 352 2.88 -13.95 -17.83
C ASP A 352 1.94 -15.09 -17.41
N LEU A 353 1.93 -15.47 -16.13
CA LEU A 353 1.11 -16.55 -15.59
C LEU A 353 -0.27 -16.10 -15.09
N PHE A 354 -0.36 -14.90 -14.48
CA PHE A 354 -1.57 -14.47 -13.76
C PHE A 354 -2.18 -13.16 -14.27
N GLY A 355 -1.56 -12.53 -15.26
CA GLY A 355 -1.93 -11.20 -15.75
C GLY A 355 -1.47 -10.07 -14.81
N PRO A 356 -1.45 -8.82 -15.31
CA PRO A 356 -0.81 -7.70 -14.63
C PRO A 356 -1.49 -7.30 -13.30
N GLU A 357 -2.81 -7.50 -13.18
CA GLU A 357 -3.55 -7.11 -11.96
C GLU A 357 -3.23 -8.02 -10.77
N ALA A 358 -3.20 -9.34 -10.97
CA ALA A 358 -2.85 -10.31 -9.93
C ALA A 358 -1.33 -10.37 -9.70
N ALA A 359 -0.54 -9.88 -10.65
CA ALA A 359 0.92 -9.80 -10.57
C ALA A 359 1.44 -8.57 -9.85
N ALA A 360 0.61 -7.55 -9.60
CA ALA A 360 1.03 -6.31 -8.95
C ALA A 360 1.65 -6.56 -7.56
N VAL A 361 2.83 -6.01 -7.32
CA VAL A 361 3.60 -6.18 -6.08
C VAL A 361 4.28 -4.88 -5.67
N ALA A 362 4.41 -4.65 -4.37
CA ALA A 362 5.29 -3.65 -3.80
C ALA A 362 6.65 -4.29 -3.50
N VAL A 363 7.75 -3.66 -3.92
CA VAL A 363 9.11 -4.19 -3.73
C VAL A 363 9.96 -3.15 -3.02
N GLY A 364 10.69 -3.59 -2.00
CA GLY A 364 11.71 -2.80 -1.30
C GLY A 364 12.98 -3.60 -1.12
N SER A 365 14.14 -2.98 -1.35
CA SER A 365 15.45 -3.59 -1.15
C SER A 365 16.39 -2.61 -0.48
N TYR A 366 16.90 -2.98 0.69
CA TYR A 366 18.04 -2.27 1.27
C TYR A 366 19.30 -2.51 0.44
N ASP A 367 20.09 -1.47 0.25
CA ASP A 367 21.38 -1.51 -0.44
C ASP A 367 22.51 -1.54 0.60
N ALA A 368 23.06 -2.73 0.85
CA ALA A 368 24.14 -2.93 1.80
C ALA A 368 25.43 -2.14 1.45
N THR A 369 25.58 -1.69 0.19
CA THR A 369 26.71 -0.85 -0.21
C THR A 369 26.59 0.59 0.29
N VAL A 370 25.36 1.04 0.60
CA VAL A 370 25.08 2.37 1.14
C VAL A 370 24.92 2.28 2.65
N MET A 371 25.96 2.71 3.37
CA MET A 371 25.97 2.74 4.85
C MET A 371 25.52 1.41 5.49
N ALA A 372 25.96 0.28 4.92
CA ALA A 372 25.65 -1.06 5.40
C ALA A 372 24.14 -1.38 5.46
N GLY A 373 23.33 -0.81 4.54
CA GLY A 373 21.88 -1.07 4.47
C GLY A 373 21.13 -0.58 5.70
N THR A 374 21.68 0.39 6.43
CA THR A 374 21.10 0.89 7.68
C THR A 374 19.87 1.76 7.43
N GLN A 375 18.94 1.71 8.39
CA GLN A 375 17.69 2.46 8.40
C GLN A 375 17.94 3.89 8.90
N GLY A 376 17.76 4.87 8.01
CA GLY A 376 17.90 6.30 8.27
C GLY A 376 16.57 7.04 8.14
N HIS A 377 16.58 8.34 8.37
CA HIS A 377 15.35 9.14 8.38
C HIS A 377 14.61 9.13 7.03
N MET A 378 15.34 9.21 5.91
CA MET A 378 14.72 9.32 4.59
C MET A 378 14.26 7.96 4.06
N ASN A 379 15.05 6.89 4.25
CA ASN A 379 14.61 5.55 3.85
C ASN A 379 13.47 5.00 4.73
N HIS A 380 13.33 5.44 6.00
CA HIS A 380 12.10 5.20 6.77
C HIS A 380 10.87 5.82 6.10
N LYS A 381 10.95 7.07 5.63
CA LYS A 381 9.84 7.70 4.89
C LYS A 381 9.50 6.95 3.60
N LYS A 382 10.51 6.47 2.87
CA LYS A 382 10.30 5.63 1.67
C LYS A 382 9.60 4.32 2.03
N THR A 383 10.06 3.66 3.10
CA THR A 383 9.46 2.42 3.60
C THR A 383 8.00 2.64 3.99
N ASP A 384 7.71 3.66 4.82
CA ASP A 384 6.35 3.99 5.26
C ASP A 384 5.41 4.29 4.08
N ARG A 385 5.91 4.99 3.05
CA ARG A 385 5.15 5.24 1.82
C ARG A 385 4.82 3.94 1.07
N LEU A 386 5.79 3.03 0.95
CA LEU A 386 5.61 1.74 0.30
C LEU A 386 4.58 0.88 1.06
N LEU A 387 4.70 0.81 2.39
CA LEU A 387 3.77 0.08 3.27
C LEU A 387 2.34 0.61 3.16
N ALA A 388 2.16 1.93 3.12
CA ALA A 388 0.86 2.55 2.96
C ALA A 388 0.20 2.13 1.64
N ILE A 389 0.95 2.17 0.53
CA ILE A 389 0.42 1.77 -0.79
C ILE A 389 0.09 0.28 -0.80
N ALA A 390 0.97 -0.58 -0.29
CA ALA A 390 0.74 -2.02 -0.23
C ALA A 390 -0.55 -2.35 0.53
N GLY A 391 -0.76 -1.70 1.69
CA GLY A 391 -1.96 -1.86 2.51
C GLY A 391 -3.23 -1.30 1.88
N GLU A 392 -3.18 -0.11 1.27
CA GLU A 392 -4.32 0.54 0.63
C GLU A 392 -4.77 -0.19 -0.64
N ARG A 393 -3.82 -0.60 -1.47
CA ARG A 393 -4.08 -1.29 -2.74
C ARG A 393 -4.26 -2.79 -2.59
N ARG A 394 -3.94 -3.34 -1.41
CA ARG A 394 -3.99 -4.77 -1.11
C ARG A 394 -3.15 -5.59 -2.10
N ILE A 395 -1.92 -5.16 -2.31
CA ILE A 395 -0.93 -5.86 -3.14
C ILE A 395 0.15 -6.49 -2.23
N PRO A 396 0.70 -7.66 -2.60
CA PRO A 396 1.82 -8.28 -1.88
C PRO A 396 3.01 -7.34 -1.71
N LEU A 397 3.84 -7.62 -0.71
CA LEU A 397 5.06 -6.87 -0.41
C LEU A 397 6.26 -7.82 -0.33
N VAL A 398 7.33 -7.51 -1.08
CA VAL A 398 8.63 -8.20 -0.97
C VAL A 398 9.67 -7.23 -0.42
N LEU A 399 10.38 -7.64 0.63
CA LEU A 399 11.42 -6.87 1.29
C LEU A 399 12.75 -7.63 1.29
N PHE A 400 13.75 -7.15 0.57
CA PHE A 400 15.14 -7.58 0.76
C PHE A 400 15.73 -6.83 1.96
N ALA A 401 15.90 -7.55 3.06
CA ALA A 401 16.07 -6.98 4.40
C ALA A 401 17.54 -6.81 4.84
N GLU A 402 18.53 -7.09 3.99
CA GLU A 402 19.95 -7.00 4.35
C GLU A 402 20.32 -5.61 4.93
N GLY A 403 20.86 -5.57 6.15
CA GLY A 403 21.31 -4.33 6.77
C GLY A 403 21.55 -4.38 8.27
N GLY A 404 22.18 -3.32 8.78
CA GLY A 404 22.67 -3.23 10.17
C GLY A 404 21.71 -2.59 11.19
N GLY A 405 20.47 -2.27 10.81
CA GLY A 405 19.50 -1.60 11.69
C GLY A 405 19.61 -0.07 11.66
N GLY A 406 19.20 0.58 12.76
CA GLY A 406 19.11 2.04 12.85
C GLY A 406 20.45 2.74 12.66
N ARG A 407 20.47 3.80 11.85
CA ARG A 407 21.69 4.54 11.50
C ARG A 407 22.13 5.44 12.66
N PRO A 408 23.34 5.24 13.25
CA PRO A 408 23.75 5.97 14.45
C PRO A 408 24.26 7.39 14.15
N ARG A 409 24.68 7.67 12.91
CA ARG A 409 25.29 8.95 12.53
C ARG A 409 24.45 9.64 11.46
N GLU A 410 23.38 10.31 11.87
CA GLU A 410 22.60 11.26 11.05
C GLU A 410 22.59 12.66 11.67
N ASP A 411 22.08 13.65 10.94
CA ASP A 411 21.74 14.93 11.52
C ASP A 411 20.49 14.78 12.40
N PRO A 412 20.44 15.43 13.59
CA PRO A 412 19.36 15.23 14.52
C PRO A 412 18.03 15.79 13.97
N VAL A 413 17.17 14.90 13.48
CA VAL A 413 15.75 15.20 13.19
C VAL A 413 14.90 14.90 14.41
N THR A 414 15.32 13.93 15.22
CA THR A 414 14.58 13.43 16.37
C THR A 414 15.56 12.99 17.45
N ILE A 415 15.12 12.95 18.71
CA ILE A 415 16.01 12.58 19.84
C ILE A 415 16.22 11.06 19.90
N ALA A 416 15.14 10.27 19.85
CA ALA A 416 15.19 8.83 20.07
C ALA A 416 14.69 7.97 18.90
N GLY A 417 14.02 8.55 17.88
CA GLY A 417 13.45 7.79 16.76
C GLY A 417 12.30 6.83 17.10
N LEU A 418 11.89 6.70 18.36
CA LEU A 418 10.89 5.71 18.84
C LEU A 418 9.44 5.95 18.39
N HIS A 419 9.18 7.05 17.69
CA HIS A 419 7.89 7.35 17.07
C HIS A 419 7.84 6.90 15.61
N SER A 420 8.86 6.19 15.11
CA SER A 420 8.83 5.58 13.78
C SER A 420 7.63 4.63 13.65
N HIS A 421 6.86 4.79 12.59
CA HIS A 421 5.65 3.99 12.36
C HIS A 421 5.93 2.69 11.60
N THR A 422 7.09 2.56 10.95
CA THR A 422 7.43 1.48 10.02
C THR A 422 7.12 0.10 10.55
N PHE A 423 7.60 -0.25 11.74
CA PHE A 423 7.39 -1.58 12.33
C PHE A 423 5.92 -1.87 12.60
N ARG A 424 5.19 -0.87 13.11
CA ARG A 424 3.76 -0.99 13.39
C ARG A 424 2.96 -1.12 12.11
N ASP A 425 3.28 -0.33 11.09
CA ASP A 425 2.52 -0.30 9.85
C ASP A 425 2.82 -1.54 8.99
N LEU A 426 4.04 -2.08 9.03
CA LEU A 426 4.35 -3.40 8.47
C LEU A 426 3.56 -4.50 9.18
N ALA A 427 3.54 -4.53 10.52
CA ALA A 427 2.79 -5.52 11.28
C ALA A 427 1.28 -5.49 10.97
N LYS A 428 0.72 -4.33 10.61
CA LYS A 428 -0.69 -4.20 10.19
C LYS A 428 -0.99 -4.80 8.81
N LEU A 429 0.02 -5.13 8.01
CA LEU A 429 -0.15 -5.82 6.73
C LEU A 429 -0.37 -7.33 6.91
N SER A 430 0.03 -7.90 8.05
CA SER A 430 -0.17 -9.31 8.39
C SER A 430 -1.63 -9.74 8.14
N GLY A 431 -1.78 -10.78 7.32
CA GLY A 431 -3.05 -11.35 6.89
C GLY A 431 -3.93 -10.45 6.00
N LYS A 432 -3.45 -9.28 5.59
CA LYS A 432 -4.11 -8.42 4.59
C LYS A 432 -3.55 -8.62 3.19
N VAL A 433 -2.24 -8.82 3.10
CA VAL A 433 -1.48 -9.06 1.86
C VAL A 433 -0.35 -10.04 2.19
N PRO A 434 0.08 -10.89 1.25
CA PRO A 434 1.29 -11.69 1.44
C PRO A 434 2.50 -10.78 1.63
N VAL A 435 3.29 -11.02 2.69
CA VAL A 435 4.55 -10.30 2.93
C VAL A 435 5.71 -11.27 2.94
N VAL A 436 6.68 -11.08 2.05
CA VAL A 436 7.87 -11.93 1.93
C VAL A 436 9.10 -11.13 2.33
N GLY A 437 9.90 -11.69 3.24
CA GLY A 437 11.21 -11.17 3.58
C GLY A 437 12.30 -12.04 2.97
N VAL A 438 13.23 -11.41 2.26
CA VAL A 438 14.40 -12.07 1.68
C VAL A 438 15.65 -11.52 2.35
N VAL A 439 16.58 -12.37 2.73
CA VAL A 439 17.86 -11.95 3.31
C VAL A 439 19.01 -12.71 2.66
N SER A 440 20.04 -11.94 2.32
CA SER A 440 21.38 -12.44 1.99
C SER A 440 22.38 -11.66 2.84
N GLY A 441 23.35 -12.36 3.44
CA GLY A 441 24.31 -11.76 4.35
C GLY A 441 23.72 -11.29 5.71
N ARG A 442 24.00 -10.05 6.10
CA ARG A 442 23.83 -9.62 7.51
C ARG A 442 22.52 -8.85 7.71
N CYS A 443 21.69 -9.28 8.65
CA CYS A 443 20.41 -8.64 8.97
C CYS A 443 20.26 -8.45 10.49
N PHE A 444 20.45 -7.23 10.97
CA PHE A 444 20.46 -6.92 12.40
C PHE A 444 19.47 -5.84 12.83
N ALA A 445 19.08 -5.89 14.11
CA ALA A 445 18.29 -4.88 14.79
C ALA A 445 16.99 -4.53 14.04
N GLY A 446 16.80 -3.28 13.59
CA GLY A 446 15.57 -2.88 12.92
C GLY A 446 15.33 -3.60 11.59
N ASN A 447 16.37 -4.01 10.87
CA ASN A 447 16.22 -4.84 9.68
C ASN A 447 15.71 -6.25 10.04
N ALA A 448 16.25 -6.85 11.11
CA ALA A 448 15.77 -8.12 11.63
C ALA A 448 14.34 -8.03 12.21
N ALA A 449 13.97 -6.90 12.80
CA ALA A 449 12.62 -6.65 13.27
C ALA A 449 11.61 -6.56 12.11
N VAL A 450 12.00 -5.95 10.98
CA VAL A 450 11.22 -5.98 9.75
C VAL A 450 11.04 -7.42 9.27
N LEU A 451 12.14 -8.19 9.23
CA LEU A 451 12.13 -9.58 8.79
C LEU A 451 11.21 -10.45 9.66
N GLY A 452 11.28 -10.32 10.99
CA GLY A 452 10.46 -11.12 11.92
C GLY A 452 8.95 -10.83 11.89
N LEU A 453 8.50 -9.81 11.15
CA LEU A 453 7.09 -9.44 11.01
C LEU A 453 6.44 -9.94 9.70
N VAL A 454 7.20 -10.57 8.81
CA VAL A 454 6.71 -11.04 7.50
C VAL A 454 6.05 -12.43 7.60
N ASP A 455 5.31 -12.82 6.56
CA ASP A 455 4.67 -14.14 6.50
C ASP A 455 5.66 -15.26 6.22
N THR A 456 6.70 -15.00 5.41
CA THR A 456 7.73 -15.99 5.07
C THR A 456 9.10 -15.35 4.89
N ILE A 457 10.10 -15.94 5.56
CA ILE A 457 11.50 -15.55 5.52
C ILE A 457 12.28 -16.53 4.63
N ILE A 458 12.84 -16.02 3.55
CA ILE A 458 13.75 -16.73 2.64
C ILE A 458 15.16 -16.23 2.90
N ALA A 459 16.09 -17.12 3.25
CA ALA A 459 17.45 -16.75 3.63
C ALA A 459 18.49 -17.60 2.90
N THR A 460 19.55 -16.96 2.41
CA THR A 460 20.71 -17.65 1.82
C THR A 460 21.59 -18.31 2.87
N GLU A 461 22.46 -19.24 2.46
CA GLU A 461 23.35 -19.96 3.39
C GLU A 461 24.35 -19.05 4.12
N ASP A 462 24.74 -17.92 3.52
CA ASP A 462 25.65 -16.94 4.11
C ASP A 462 24.94 -15.96 5.06
N SER A 463 23.65 -16.17 5.34
CA SER A 463 22.86 -15.26 6.17
C SER A 463 23.13 -15.38 7.67
N THR A 464 23.19 -14.23 8.34
CA THR A 464 23.19 -14.10 9.81
C THR A 464 22.16 -13.08 10.25
N ILE A 465 21.26 -13.49 11.14
CA ILE A 465 20.07 -12.72 11.53
C ILE A 465 20.08 -12.52 13.05
N GLY A 466 19.80 -11.32 13.55
CA GLY A 466 19.71 -11.10 14.99
C GLY A 466 19.12 -9.76 15.41
N MET A 467 18.44 -9.72 16.56
CA MET A 467 17.88 -8.46 17.09
C MET A 467 18.94 -7.44 17.53
N ALA A 468 20.20 -7.85 17.64
CA ALA A 468 21.33 -6.99 17.93
C ALA A 468 22.51 -7.37 17.05
N GLY A 469 23.20 -6.39 16.47
CA GLY A 469 24.49 -6.62 15.82
C GLY A 469 25.64 -6.69 16.84
N PRO A 470 26.84 -7.12 16.43
CA PRO A 470 27.99 -7.30 17.33
C PRO A 470 28.33 -6.09 18.20
N ALA A 471 28.30 -4.89 17.61
CA ALA A 471 28.60 -3.65 18.32
C ALA A 471 27.61 -3.37 19.48
N LEU A 472 26.34 -3.76 19.32
CA LEU A 472 25.33 -3.59 20.36
C LEU A 472 25.47 -4.65 21.46
N ILE A 473 25.83 -5.88 21.11
CA ILE A 473 26.10 -6.97 22.05
C ILE A 473 27.30 -6.62 22.94
N GLU A 474 28.39 -6.15 22.33
CA GLU A 474 29.59 -5.73 23.04
C GLU A 474 29.32 -4.52 23.94
N ALA A 475 28.62 -3.49 23.42
CA ALA A 475 28.24 -2.32 24.20
C ALA A 475 27.32 -2.65 25.40
N ALA A 476 26.54 -3.73 25.32
CA ALA A 476 25.71 -4.23 26.42
C ALA A 476 26.48 -5.05 27.46
N GLY A 477 27.79 -5.29 27.25
CA GLY A 477 28.63 -6.07 28.15
C GLY A 477 28.39 -7.58 28.06
N LEU A 478 27.80 -8.06 26.96
CA LEU A 478 27.45 -9.48 26.76
C LEU A 478 28.57 -10.28 26.06
N GLY A 479 29.78 -9.75 26.06
CA GLY A 479 30.93 -10.31 25.36
C GLY A 479 31.08 -9.79 23.94
N SER A 480 32.13 -10.24 23.27
CA SER A 480 32.45 -9.90 21.88
C SER A 480 32.15 -11.09 20.98
N CYS A 481 31.58 -10.85 19.82
CA CYS A 481 31.30 -11.85 18.80
C CYS A 481 31.51 -11.24 17.41
N THR A 482 31.76 -12.10 16.43
CA THR A 482 31.74 -11.75 15.01
C THR A 482 30.29 -11.67 14.51
N PRO A 483 30.00 -10.93 13.42
CA PRO A 483 28.67 -10.93 12.81
C PRO A 483 28.12 -12.33 12.52
N GLU A 484 28.99 -13.25 12.12
CA GLU A 484 28.65 -14.62 11.73
C GLU A 484 28.22 -15.48 12.94
N GLU A 485 28.65 -15.13 14.16
CA GLU A 485 28.31 -15.85 15.39
C GLU A 485 26.97 -15.41 16.02
N VAL A 486 26.41 -14.27 15.59
CA VAL A 486 25.20 -13.70 16.21
C VAL A 486 23.97 -14.58 16.02
N GLY A 487 23.74 -15.04 14.79
CA GLY A 487 22.57 -15.85 14.46
C GLY A 487 22.74 -16.55 13.12
N PRO A 488 23.66 -17.52 13.04
CA PRO A 488 23.96 -18.26 11.81
C PRO A 488 22.73 -19.00 11.29
N ILE A 489 22.68 -19.22 9.97
CA ILE A 489 21.52 -19.81 9.27
C ILE A 489 21.03 -21.14 9.90
N ASP A 490 21.93 -22.03 10.32
CA ASP A 490 21.58 -23.32 10.93
C ASP A 490 20.80 -23.14 12.23
N LEU A 491 21.16 -22.13 13.03
CA LEU A 491 20.43 -21.80 14.25
C LEU A 491 19.04 -21.26 13.91
N GLN A 492 18.95 -20.38 12.91
CA GLN A 492 17.70 -19.72 12.53
C GLN A 492 16.70 -20.66 11.86
N CYS A 493 17.17 -21.67 11.11
CA CYS A 493 16.30 -22.70 10.54
C CYS A 493 15.77 -23.63 11.63
N ARG A 494 16.64 -24.07 12.55
CA ARG A 494 16.25 -24.94 13.68
C ARG A 494 15.35 -24.25 14.71
N SER A 495 15.50 -22.94 14.89
CA SER A 495 14.63 -22.15 15.78
C SER A 495 13.29 -21.77 15.13
N GLY A 496 13.08 -22.08 13.85
CA GLY A 496 11.86 -21.73 13.13
C GLY A 496 11.77 -20.26 12.73
N VAL A 497 12.85 -19.48 12.82
CA VAL A 497 12.89 -18.10 12.33
C VAL A 497 12.92 -18.07 10.81
N VAL A 498 13.78 -18.88 10.17
CA VAL A 498 13.85 -18.98 8.71
C VAL A 498 12.86 -20.03 8.22
N ASP A 499 12.03 -19.67 7.25
CA ASP A 499 11.06 -20.58 6.65
C ASP A 499 11.66 -21.36 5.49
N ILE A 500 12.49 -20.73 4.64
CA ILE A 500 13.13 -21.37 3.49
C ILE A 500 14.60 -20.97 3.43
N ARG A 501 15.47 -21.98 3.49
CA ARG A 501 16.91 -21.83 3.24
C ARG A 501 17.19 -22.08 1.76
N VAL A 502 17.99 -21.22 1.14
CA VAL A 502 18.40 -21.30 -0.27
C VAL A 502 19.91 -21.13 -0.41
N ALA A 503 20.48 -21.56 -1.54
CA ALA A 503 21.90 -21.49 -1.82
C ALA A 503 22.39 -20.05 -1.98
N ASP A 504 21.68 -19.26 -2.79
CA ASP A 504 22.09 -17.92 -3.19
C ASP A 504 20.91 -16.98 -3.49
N GLU A 505 21.21 -15.74 -3.86
CA GLU A 505 20.20 -14.72 -4.16
C GLU A 505 19.38 -15.02 -5.43
N ALA A 506 19.92 -15.81 -6.38
CA ALA A 506 19.19 -16.21 -7.59
C ALA A 506 18.09 -17.21 -7.23
N GLU A 507 18.42 -18.22 -6.42
CA GLU A 507 17.45 -19.15 -5.88
C GLU A 507 16.45 -18.43 -4.96
N ALA A 508 16.89 -17.48 -4.15
CA ALA A 508 16.01 -16.68 -3.29
C ALA A 508 14.92 -15.96 -4.09
N VAL A 509 15.28 -15.33 -5.21
CA VAL A 509 14.31 -14.68 -6.10
C VAL A 509 13.38 -15.70 -6.76
N ALA A 510 13.91 -16.82 -7.27
CA ALA A 510 13.10 -17.87 -7.88
C ALA A 510 12.06 -18.46 -6.89
N VAL A 511 12.48 -18.71 -5.65
CA VAL A 511 11.59 -19.17 -4.57
C VAL A 511 10.59 -18.09 -4.19
N THR A 512 10.97 -16.81 -4.15
CA THR A 512 10.04 -15.70 -3.90
C THR A 512 8.94 -15.65 -4.95
N LYS A 513 9.30 -15.72 -6.24
CA LYS A 513 8.33 -15.78 -7.36
C LYS A 513 7.39 -16.98 -7.20
N ARG A 514 7.94 -18.14 -6.87
CA ARG A 514 7.17 -19.37 -6.65
C ARG A 514 6.22 -19.25 -5.46
N TYR A 515 6.69 -18.73 -4.32
CA TYR A 515 5.90 -18.49 -3.12
C TYR A 515 4.72 -17.55 -3.41
N LEU A 516 4.97 -16.42 -4.08
CA LEU A 516 3.91 -15.48 -4.46
C LEU A 516 2.86 -16.14 -5.35
N SER A 517 3.27 -17.03 -6.27
CA SER A 517 2.36 -17.69 -7.21
C SER A 517 1.17 -18.37 -6.53
N TYR A 518 1.34 -18.97 -5.35
CA TYR A 518 0.26 -19.67 -4.63
C TYR A 518 -0.86 -18.72 -4.19
N PHE A 519 -0.58 -17.42 -4.09
CA PHE A 519 -1.54 -16.38 -3.68
C PHE A 519 -2.07 -15.56 -4.87
N GLN A 520 -1.57 -15.80 -6.08
CA GLN A 520 -1.92 -15.06 -7.30
C GLN A 520 -3.03 -15.73 -8.11
N GLY A 521 -3.29 -17.02 -7.87
CA GLY A 521 -4.42 -17.73 -8.47
C GLY A 521 -4.09 -19.15 -8.93
N ARG A 522 -4.93 -19.66 -9.83
CA ARG A 522 -4.82 -20.99 -10.43
C ARG A 522 -3.89 -20.97 -11.65
N LEU A 523 -3.07 -22.01 -11.82
CA LEU A 523 -2.37 -22.28 -13.07
C LEU A 523 -3.25 -23.05 -14.05
N ILE A 524 -3.21 -22.66 -15.32
CA ILE A 524 -3.97 -23.32 -16.39
C ILE A 524 -3.25 -24.59 -16.84
N GLU A 525 -1.94 -24.50 -17.03
CA GLU A 525 -1.08 -25.62 -17.38
C GLU A 525 -0.52 -26.27 -16.11
N TRP A 526 -0.66 -27.58 -16.01
CA TRP A 526 -0.17 -28.39 -14.90
C TRP A 526 -0.05 -29.85 -15.34
N GLU A 527 0.86 -30.57 -14.67
CA GLU A 527 1.06 -31.99 -14.87
C GLU A 527 0.95 -32.73 -13.53
N ALA A 528 0.57 -34.00 -13.61
CA ALA A 528 0.46 -34.88 -12.45
C ALA A 528 1.22 -36.18 -12.70
N GLY A 529 1.85 -36.71 -11.66
CA GLY A 529 2.47 -38.03 -11.71
C GLY A 529 1.44 -39.17 -11.82
N ASP A 530 1.93 -40.40 -11.95
CA ASP A 530 1.08 -41.59 -11.93
C ASP A 530 0.53 -41.85 -10.51
N GLU A 531 -0.75 -41.51 -10.31
CA GLU A 531 -1.45 -41.60 -9.02
C GLU A 531 -1.47 -43.03 -8.45
N ARG A 532 -1.30 -44.07 -9.30
CA ARG A 532 -1.26 -45.48 -8.86
C ARG A 532 -0.06 -45.76 -7.94
N LEU A 533 1.00 -44.96 -8.00
CA LEU A 533 2.16 -45.07 -7.12
C LEU A 533 1.79 -44.82 -5.64
N LEU A 534 0.71 -44.06 -5.36
CA LEU A 534 0.23 -43.83 -4.00
C LEU A 534 -0.15 -45.12 -3.26
N ARG A 535 -0.56 -46.17 -4.00
CA ARG A 535 -0.89 -47.48 -3.43
C ARG A 535 0.28 -48.16 -2.73
N GLN A 536 1.51 -47.79 -3.08
CA GLN A 536 2.74 -48.36 -2.52
C GLN A 536 3.51 -47.37 -1.65
N ALA A 537 3.04 -46.12 -1.53
CA ALA A 537 3.77 -45.07 -0.83
C ALA A 537 3.79 -45.27 0.69
N VAL A 538 2.76 -45.91 1.26
CA VAL A 538 2.69 -46.31 2.67
C VAL A 538 2.97 -47.82 2.78
N PRO A 539 3.98 -48.26 3.55
CA PRO A 539 4.27 -49.68 3.73
C PRO A 539 3.14 -50.45 4.41
N GLU A 540 2.84 -51.66 3.93
CA GLU A 540 1.87 -52.57 4.58
C GLU A 540 2.28 -52.96 6.01
N ASN A 541 3.59 -53.06 6.26
CA ASN A 541 4.08 -53.25 7.63
C ASN A 541 3.88 -51.96 8.43
N ARG A 542 2.90 -51.97 9.34
CA ARG A 542 2.50 -50.85 10.21
C ARG A 542 3.62 -50.22 11.05
N LEU A 543 4.72 -50.94 11.27
CA LEU A 543 5.88 -50.47 12.04
C LEU A 543 6.96 -49.82 11.17
N ARG A 544 6.92 -50.02 9.84
CA ARG A 544 7.92 -49.47 8.93
C ARG A 544 7.62 -47.99 8.65
N ALA A 545 8.57 -47.12 8.95
CA ALA A 545 8.48 -45.70 8.62
C ALA A 545 8.62 -45.46 7.09
N TYR A 546 8.16 -44.30 6.64
CA TYR A 546 8.27 -43.82 5.27
C TYR A 546 8.34 -42.29 5.30
N ASP A 547 8.85 -41.68 4.22
CA ASP A 547 8.86 -40.23 4.08
C ASP A 547 7.52 -39.74 3.55
N VAL A 548 6.84 -38.91 4.35
CA VAL A 548 5.54 -38.33 3.99
C VAL A 548 5.64 -37.31 2.85
N ARG A 549 6.83 -36.75 2.61
CA ARG A 549 7.08 -35.83 1.49
C ARG A 549 6.84 -36.53 0.15
N ASN A 550 7.29 -37.77 0.01
CA ASN A 550 7.05 -38.57 -1.19
C ASN A 550 5.54 -38.78 -1.44
N VAL A 551 4.74 -38.96 -0.38
CA VAL A 551 3.28 -39.04 -0.50
C VAL A 551 2.70 -37.71 -0.96
N GLY A 552 3.11 -36.62 -0.32
CA GLY A 552 2.68 -35.27 -0.65
C GLY A 552 3.02 -34.86 -2.08
N GLU A 553 4.23 -35.15 -2.56
CA GLU A 553 4.69 -34.89 -3.92
C GLU A 553 3.93 -35.70 -4.98
N LEU A 554 3.59 -36.96 -4.69
CA LEU A 554 2.76 -37.78 -5.57
C LEU A 554 1.30 -37.29 -5.64
N ILE A 555 0.80 -36.67 -4.57
CA ILE A 555 -0.53 -36.03 -4.56
C ILE A 555 -0.50 -34.67 -5.28
N ALA A 556 0.58 -33.91 -5.12
CA ALA A 556 0.72 -32.58 -5.71
C ALA A 556 0.93 -32.64 -7.24
N ASP A 557 0.68 -31.53 -7.92
CA ASP A 557 1.11 -31.36 -9.31
C ASP A 557 2.64 -31.32 -9.36
N THR A 558 3.22 -31.87 -10.43
CA THR A 558 4.68 -32.02 -10.56
C THR A 558 5.39 -30.68 -10.42
N GLY A 559 6.41 -30.63 -9.56
CA GLY A 559 7.16 -29.40 -9.31
C GLY A 559 6.41 -28.32 -8.52
N SER A 560 5.25 -28.62 -7.93
CA SER A 560 4.48 -27.64 -7.14
C SER A 560 4.72 -27.70 -5.64
N TRP A 561 5.48 -28.66 -5.12
CA TRP A 561 5.77 -28.79 -3.69
C TRP A 561 6.79 -27.76 -3.19
N LEU A 562 6.35 -26.81 -2.35
CA LEU A 562 7.20 -25.83 -1.67
C LEU A 562 7.08 -26.01 -0.14
N GLU A 563 8.03 -26.73 0.46
CA GLU A 563 8.06 -26.97 1.90
C GLU A 563 8.51 -25.72 2.68
N LEU A 564 7.86 -25.45 3.81
CA LEU A 564 8.19 -24.37 4.73
C LEU A 564 8.65 -24.92 6.08
N ARG A 565 9.67 -24.27 6.65
CA ARG A 565 10.32 -24.61 7.94
C ARG A 565 10.71 -26.09 8.07
N PRO A 566 11.39 -26.72 7.08
CA PRO A 566 11.67 -28.16 7.12
C PRO A 566 12.47 -28.61 8.37
N GLU A 567 13.29 -27.73 8.95
CA GLU A 567 14.18 -28.03 10.07
C GLU A 567 13.57 -27.77 11.47
N PHE A 568 12.47 -27.02 11.54
CA PHE A 568 11.73 -26.71 12.77
C PHE A 568 10.44 -27.55 12.87
N GLY A 569 10.06 -27.94 14.08
CA GLY A 569 8.83 -28.70 14.33
C GLY A 569 8.70 -29.95 13.44
N GLN A 570 9.78 -30.74 13.33
CA GLN A 570 9.94 -31.81 12.34
C GLN A 570 8.90 -32.95 12.44
N SER A 571 8.15 -33.02 13.55
CA SER A 571 6.98 -33.90 13.72
C SER A 571 5.85 -33.56 12.73
N TYR A 572 5.82 -32.34 12.21
CA TYR A 572 4.91 -31.85 11.17
C TYR A 572 5.67 -31.31 9.96
N VAL A 573 5.22 -31.71 8.77
CA VAL A 573 5.60 -31.12 7.49
C VAL A 573 4.52 -30.10 7.11
N THR A 574 4.95 -28.94 6.60
CA THR A 574 4.07 -27.88 6.09
C THR A 574 4.54 -27.46 4.71
N ALA A 575 3.67 -27.45 3.72
CA ALA A 575 4.05 -27.11 2.35
C ALA A 575 2.92 -26.40 1.60
N LEU A 576 3.27 -25.47 0.71
CA LEU A 576 2.35 -24.94 -0.30
C LEU A 576 2.44 -25.82 -1.55
N VAL A 577 1.30 -26.24 -2.09
CA VAL A 577 1.23 -27.14 -3.25
C VAL A 577 0.15 -26.70 -4.22
N ARG A 578 0.10 -27.35 -5.39
CA ARG A 578 -1.04 -27.28 -6.29
C ARG A 578 -1.63 -28.67 -6.56
N VAL A 579 -2.94 -28.72 -6.76
CA VAL A 579 -3.64 -29.90 -7.29
C VAL A 579 -4.59 -29.45 -8.40
N ALA A 580 -4.36 -29.94 -9.61
CA ALA A 580 -5.05 -29.48 -10.83
C ALA A 580 -4.93 -27.96 -11.08
N GLY A 581 -3.73 -27.42 -10.81
CA GLY A 581 -3.37 -26.01 -10.92
C GLY A 581 -3.81 -25.14 -9.74
N ARG A 582 -4.61 -25.66 -8.81
CA ARG A 582 -5.21 -24.89 -7.71
C ARG A 582 -4.34 -24.91 -6.45
N PRO A 583 -4.02 -23.75 -5.86
CA PRO A 583 -3.15 -23.69 -4.68
C PRO A 583 -3.87 -24.15 -3.42
N LEU A 584 -3.15 -24.87 -2.56
CA LEU A 584 -3.60 -25.28 -1.22
C LEU A 584 -2.39 -25.48 -0.30
N GLY A 585 -2.62 -25.39 1.01
CA GLY A 585 -1.62 -25.73 2.02
C GLY A 585 -1.71 -27.20 2.42
N VAL A 586 -0.58 -27.84 2.69
CA VAL A 586 -0.49 -29.20 3.22
C VAL A 586 0.07 -29.16 4.63
N ILE A 587 -0.59 -29.83 5.57
CA ILE A 587 -0.01 -30.23 6.84
C ILE A 587 0.06 -31.76 6.87
N ALA A 588 1.18 -32.33 7.32
CA ALA A 588 1.35 -33.77 7.35
C ALA A 588 2.16 -34.22 8.56
N ASN A 589 1.72 -35.27 9.25
CA ASN A 589 2.55 -35.89 10.29
C ASN A 589 3.76 -36.55 9.64
N ASN A 590 4.92 -36.48 10.29
CA ASN A 590 6.16 -37.08 9.79
C ASN A 590 6.52 -38.36 10.56
N PRO A 591 6.24 -39.57 10.03
CA PRO A 591 6.55 -40.83 10.73
C PRO A 591 8.06 -41.07 10.92
N MET A 592 8.92 -40.39 10.17
CA MET A 592 10.38 -40.46 10.34
C MET A 592 10.88 -39.70 11.57
N PHE A 593 10.05 -38.83 12.15
CA PHE A 593 10.37 -38.06 13.35
C PHE A 593 9.39 -38.38 14.48
N ASN A 594 9.87 -38.93 15.59
CA ASN A 594 9.05 -39.30 16.74
C ASN A 594 7.81 -40.17 16.37
N ALA A 595 7.94 -41.00 15.33
CA ALA A 595 6.86 -41.81 14.77
C ALA A 595 5.60 -41.02 14.35
N GLY A 596 5.71 -39.71 14.12
CA GLY A 596 4.59 -38.81 13.78
C GLY A 596 3.83 -38.26 15.00
N ALA A 597 4.37 -38.44 16.21
CA ALA A 597 3.77 -37.89 17.43
C ALA A 597 3.87 -36.35 17.44
N ILE A 598 2.79 -35.69 17.83
CA ILE A 598 2.68 -34.23 17.79
C ILE A 598 3.30 -33.64 19.06
N ASP A 599 4.42 -32.93 18.92
CA ASP A 599 5.10 -32.21 20.00
C ASP A 599 4.79 -30.69 19.97
N SER A 600 5.39 -29.92 20.89
CA SER A 600 5.13 -28.49 21.03
C SER A 600 5.49 -27.69 19.77
N ASP A 601 6.70 -27.90 19.24
CA ASP A 601 7.18 -27.21 18.04
C ASP A 601 6.35 -27.59 16.80
N GLY A 602 6.00 -28.87 16.64
CA GLY A 602 5.11 -29.32 15.58
C GLY A 602 3.71 -28.72 15.69
N SER A 603 3.20 -28.57 16.91
CA SER A 603 1.90 -27.93 17.17
C SER A 603 1.90 -26.46 16.76
N ASP A 604 2.95 -25.71 17.12
CA ASP A 604 3.10 -24.31 16.75
C ASP A 604 3.26 -24.14 15.23
N LYS A 605 4.12 -24.95 14.61
CA LYS A 605 4.34 -24.95 13.16
C LYS A 605 3.04 -25.18 12.39
N ALA A 606 2.29 -26.22 12.75
CA ALA A 606 1.02 -26.53 12.10
C ALA A 606 -0.03 -25.42 12.34
N ALA A 607 -0.12 -24.89 13.57
CA ALA A 607 -1.04 -23.82 13.90
C ALA A 607 -0.74 -22.51 13.14
N ARG A 608 0.52 -22.09 13.04
CA ARG A 608 0.90 -20.90 12.27
C ARG A 608 0.60 -21.11 10.78
N PHE A 609 0.93 -22.27 10.23
CA PHE A 609 0.71 -22.55 8.81
C PHE A 609 -0.78 -22.60 8.44
N MET A 610 -1.63 -23.18 9.29
CA MET A 610 -3.09 -23.11 9.09
C MET A 610 -3.60 -21.66 9.07
N ARG A 611 -3.05 -20.77 9.91
CA ARG A 611 -3.41 -19.35 9.89
C ARG A 611 -2.92 -18.62 8.66
N LEU A 612 -1.72 -18.95 8.16
CA LEU A 612 -1.23 -18.44 6.88
C LEU A 612 -2.20 -18.80 5.74
N CYS A 613 -2.61 -20.06 5.68
CA CYS A 613 -3.55 -20.56 4.68
C CYS A 613 -4.92 -19.85 4.79
N ASP A 614 -5.49 -19.78 6.01
CA ASP A 614 -6.78 -19.12 6.24
C ASP A 614 -6.75 -17.61 5.95
N ALA A 615 -5.67 -16.93 6.35
CA ALA A 615 -5.51 -15.50 6.12
C ALA A 615 -5.54 -15.17 4.62
N HIS A 616 -4.96 -16.02 3.78
CA HIS A 616 -4.87 -15.81 2.34
C HIS A 616 -5.81 -16.69 1.50
N GLY A 617 -6.79 -17.34 2.14
CA GLY A 617 -7.88 -18.05 1.46
C GLY A 617 -7.49 -19.39 0.81
N LEU A 618 -6.41 -20.02 1.27
CA LEU A 618 -5.97 -21.32 0.79
C LEU A 618 -6.63 -22.47 1.59
N PRO A 619 -7.30 -23.42 0.93
CA PRO A 619 -7.72 -24.68 1.56
C PRO A 619 -6.53 -25.43 2.18
N VAL A 620 -6.80 -26.25 3.20
CA VAL A 620 -5.77 -27.05 3.87
C VAL A 620 -6.03 -28.54 3.62
N LEU A 621 -5.03 -29.26 3.10
CA LEU A 621 -4.98 -30.72 3.06
C LEU A 621 -4.20 -31.23 4.28
N SER A 622 -4.83 -32.07 5.10
CA SER A 622 -4.22 -32.72 6.25
C SER A 622 -3.96 -34.20 5.95
N LEU A 623 -2.68 -34.59 5.93
CA LEU A 623 -2.24 -35.97 5.76
C LEU A 623 -1.90 -36.57 7.12
N ILE A 624 -2.77 -37.45 7.61
CA ILE A 624 -2.78 -37.91 9.01
C ILE A 624 -2.08 -39.27 9.12
N ASP A 625 -0.96 -39.30 9.84
CA ASP A 625 -0.26 -40.52 10.30
C ASP A 625 0.39 -40.25 11.66
N THR A 626 -0.43 -40.16 12.70
CA THR A 626 -0.01 -39.82 14.06
C THR A 626 -0.44 -40.86 15.10
N PRO A 627 0.44 -41.25 16.03
CA PRO A 627 0.11 -42.03 17.21
C PRO A 627 -0.58 -41.19 18.30
N GLY A 628 -0.72 -39.87 18.10
CA GLY A 628 -1.29 -38.95 19.07
C GLY A 628 -0.38 -37.77 19.40
N ILE A 629 -0.77 -37.00 20.41
CA ILE A 629 0.09 -35.99 21.03
C ILE A 629 1.22 -36.70 21.77
N MET A 630 2.42 -36.13 21.73
CA MET A 630 3.58 -36.63 22.47
C MET A 630 3.26 -36.76 23.97
N VAL A 631 3.92 -37.68 24.67
CA VAL A 631 3.72 -37.88 26.10
C VAL A 631 5.06 -38.04 26.80
N GLY A 632 5.10 -37.72 28.10
CA GLY A 632 6.29 -37.85 28.94
C GLY A 632 6.65 -36.53 29.61
N THR A 633 7.33 -36.62 30.75
CA THR A 633 7.69 -35.44 31.57
C THR A 633 8.50 -34.41 30.81
N ASP A 634 9.38 -34.86 29.91
CA ASP A 634 10.22 -33.99 29.10
C ASP A 634 9.39 -33.23 28.06
N ALA A 635 8.40 -33.89 27.46
CA ALA A 635 7.47 -33.25 26.55
C ALA A 635 6.61 -32.21 27.29
N GLU A 636 6.09 -32.55 28.48
CA GLU A 636 5.31 -31.63 29.30
C GLU A 636 6.12 -30.40 29.75
N ALA A 637 7.42 -30.56 30.00
CA ALA A 637 8.31 -29.45 30.37
C ALA A 637 8.45 -28.38 29.28
N THR A 638 8.14 -28.71 28.02
CA THR A 638 8.10 -27.76 26.90
C THR A 638 6.80 -26.94 26.84
N GLY A 639 5.86 -27.15 27.76
CA GLY A 639 4.55 -26.47 27.74
C GLY A 639 3.52 -27.12 26.81
N LEU A 640 3.69 -28.41 26.49
CA LEU A 640 2.94 -29.16 25.49
C LEU A 640 1.43 -28.96 25.54
N VAL A 641 0.83 -28.88 26.74
CA VAL A 641 -0.60 -28.64 26.91
C VAL A 641 -1.08 -27.40 26.15
N ARG A 642 -0.35 -26.28 26.24
CA ARG A 642 -0.73 -25.02 25.59
C ARG A 642 -0.47 -25.05 24.09
N HIS A 643 0.67 -25.59 23.67
CA HIS A 643 1.02 -25.71 22.27
C HIS A 643 0.07 -26.64 21.52
N SER A 644 -0.25 -27.81 22.08
CA SER A 644 -1.23 -28.74 21.49
C SER A 644 -2.64 -28.12 21.44
N ALA A 645 -3.05 -27.41 22.49
CA ALA A 645 -4.34 -26.70 22.50
C ALA A 645 -4.42 -25.60 21.42
N ARG A 646 -3.29 -25.00 21.03
CA ARG A 646 -3.21 -24.02 19.95
C ARG A 646 -3.68 -24.59 18.62
N MET A 647 -3.36 -25.85 18.30
CA MET A 647 -3.85 -26.50 17.08
C MET A 647 -5.38 -26.56 17.04
N PHE A 648 -6.01 -27.00 18.13
CA PHE A 648 -7.47 -27.06 18.24
C PHE A 648 -8.11 -25.68 18.10
N ALA A 649 -7.59 -24.69 18.84
CA ALA A 649 -8.12 -23.32 18.81
C ALA A 649 -7.99 -22.69 17.41
N THR A 650 -6.85 -22.89 16.75
CA THR A 650 -6.63 -22.43 15.38
C THR A 650 -7.58 -23.12 14.41
N ALA A 651 -7.63 -24.45 14.40
CA ALA A 651 -8.46 -25.21 13.47
C ALA A 651 -9.95 -24.85 13.58
N ALA A 652 -10.46 -24.69 14.81
CA ALA A 652 -11.83 -24.26 15.06
C ALA A 652 -12.16 -22.83 14.57
N SER A 653 -11.13 -22.02 14.29
CA SER A 653 -11.29 -20.63 13.84
C SER A 653 -11.18 -20.45 12.31
N LEU A 654 -10.77 -21.50 11.58
CA LEU A 654 -10.58 -21.43 10.13
C LEU A 654 -11.90 -21.18 9.41
N SER A 655 -11.82 -20.41 8.34
CA SER A 655 -12.89 -20.16 7.38
C SER A 655 -12.67 -20.88 6.05
N VAL A 656 -11.43 -21.28 5.77
CA VAL A 656 -11.07 -22.16 4.65
C VAL A 656 -11.37 -23.63 5.00
N PRO A 657 -11.74 -24.47 4.02
CA PRO A 657 -12.00 -25.88 4.27
C PRO A 657 -10.71 -26.65 4.59
N ILE A 658 -10.82 -27.62 5.50
CA ILE A 658 -9.83 -28.69 5.67
C ILE A 658 -10.30 -29.93 4.90
N PHE A 659 -9.39 -30.58 4.19
CA PHE A 659 -9.56 -31.90 3.59
C PHE A 659 -8.66 -32.88 4.34
N ALA A 660 -9.20 -33.91 4.98
CA ALA A 660 -8.42 -34.83 5.80
C ALA A 660 -8.28 -36.21 5.13
N VAL A 661 -7.04 -36.71 5.08
CA VAL A 661 -6.70 -38.04 4.55
C VAL A 661 -5.89 -38.81 5.59
N VAL A 662 -6.49 -39.83 6.18
CA VAL A 662 -5.79 -40.76 7.08
C VAL A 662 -4.96 -41.73 6.24
N LEU A 663 -3.64 -41.53 6.25
CA LEU A 663 -2.68 -42.38 5.53
C LEU A 663 -2.51 -43.71 6.25
N ARG A 664 -2.35 -43.66 7.58
CA ARG A 664 -2.15 -44.85 8.41
C ARG A 664 -2.64 -44.62 9.84
N LYS A 665 -1.89 -43.98 10.73
CA LYS A 665 -2.26 -43.87 12.15
C LYS A 665 -3.12 -42.65 12.44
N ALA A 666 -4.20 -42.85 13.19
CA ALA A 666 -5.08 -41.77 13.63
C ALA A 666 -5.55 -42.06 15.07
N TYR A 667 -4.72 -41.72 16.05
CA TYR A 667 -4.99 -42.05 17.45
C TYR A 667 -5.23 -40.84 18.36
N GLY A 668 -6.21 -40.99 19.24
CA GLY A 668 -6.51 -40.09 20.35
C GLY A 668 -6.69 -38.63 19.93
N LEU A 669 -6.37 -37.72 20.86
CA LEU A 669 -6.48 -36.29 20.63
C LEU A 669 -5.53 -35.78 19.53
N GLY A 670 -4.42 -36.46 19.25
CA GLY A 670 -3.54 -36.05 18.16
C GLY A 670 -4.16 -36.29 16.78
N GLY A 671 -4.81 -37.44 16.58
CA GLY A 671 -5.59 -37.70 15.37
C GLY A 671 -6.74 -36.69 15.22
N ALA A 672 -7.43 -36.37 16.32
CA ALA A 672 -8.48 -35.37 16.33
C ALA A 672 -7.93 -33.96 15.98
N ALA A 673 -6.81 -33.54 16.56
CA ALA A 673 -6.15 -32.27 16.25
C ALA A 673 -5.72 -32.17 14.79
N ALA A 674 -5.13 -33.25 14.24
CA ALA A 674 -4.72 -33.32 12.85
C ALA A 674 -5.92 -33.22 11.88
N ALA A 675 -7.09 -33.72 12.27
CA ALA A 675 -8.34 -33.55 11.53
C ALA A 675 -9.05 -32.21 11.80
N GLY A 676 -8.41 -31.25 12.48
CA GLY A 676 -9.02 -29.95 12.77
C GLY A 676 -9.96 -29.91 13.98
N GLY A 677 -9.90 -30.92 14.84
CA GLY A 677 -10.56 -30.97 16.14
C GLY A 677 -11.40 -32.24 16.35
N HIS A 678 -12.03 -32.75 15.30
CA HIS A 678 -12.73 -34.03 15.24
C HIS A 678 -12.90 -34.48 13.77
N PHE A 679 -13.27 -35.74 13.53
CA PHE A 679 -13.28 -36.35 12.19
C PHE A 679 -14.45 -35.90 11.29
N HIS A 680 -15.34 -35.04 11.80
CA HIS A 680 -16.41 -34.39 11.02
C HIS A 680 -16.22 -32.86 10.94
N ALA A 681 -15.09 -32.34 11.40
CA ALA A 681 -14.75 -30.92 11.23
C ALA A 681 -14.28 -30.61 9.80
N PRO A 682 -13.47 -31.48 9.14
CA PRO A 682 -13.11 -31.32 7.74
C PRO A 682 -14.32 -31.35 6.80
N PHE A 683 -14.17 -30.80 5.60
CA PHE A 683 -15.15 -30.95 4.53
C PHE A 683 -15.33 -32.41 4.12
N PHE A 684 -14.24 -33.18 4.14
CA PHE A 684 -14.29 -34.64 4.17
C PHE A 684 -13.14 -35.19 5.02
N THR A 685 -13.37 -36.35 5.62
CA THR A 685 -12.35 -37.18 6.26
C THR A 685 -12.39 -38.58 5.64
N ILE A 686 -11.42 -38.83 4.77
CA ILE A 686 -11.24 -40.11 4.09
C ILE A 686 -10.02 -40.85 4.64
N ALA A 687 -9.98 -42.16 4.45
CA ALA A 687 -8.83 -42.98 4.84
C ALA A 687 -8.35 -43.86 3.68
N TRP A 688 -7.05 -44.13 3.68
CA TRP A 688 -6.48 -45.20 2.87
C TRP A 688 -6.73 -46.57 3.53
N PRO A 689 -6.59 -47.69 2.79
CA PRO A 689 -6.84 -49.03 3.34
C PRO A 689 -5.91 -49.38 4.51
N THR A 690 -4.74 -48.74 4.57
CA THR A 690 -3.74 -48.84 5.65
C THR A 690 -4.14 -48.10 6.93
N GLY A 691 -5.25 -47.35 6.91
CA GLY A 691 -5.73 -46.59 8.06
C GLY A 691 -6.05 -47.45 9.28
N GLU A 692 -5.59 -47.02 10.46
CA GLU A 692 -5.86 -47.57 11.77
C GLU A 692 -6.21 -46.44 12.76
N LEU A 693 -7.38 -46.56 13.39
CA LEU A 693 -7.98 -45.57 14.28
C LEU A 693 -8.15 -46.13 15.69
N GLY A 694 -8.13 -45.25 16.68
CA GLY A 694 -8.50 -45.59 18.05
C GLY A 694 -8.30 -44.46 19.05
N GLY A 695 -8.94 -44.57 20.22
CA GLY A 695 -8.81 -43.55 21.27
C GLY A 695 -7.40 -43.43 21.87
N MET A 696 -6.56 -44.46 21.73
CA MET A 696 -5.14 -44.49 22.11
C MET A 696 -4.43 -45.61 21.34
N GLY A 697 -3.09 -45.63 21.37
CA GLY A 697 -2.31 -46.72 20.78
C GLY A 697 -2.76 -48.10 21.27
N LEU A 698 -2.91 -49.04 20.34
CA LEU A 698 -3.58 -50.33 20.58
C LEU A 698 -2.92 -51.13 21.70
N GLU A 699 -1.60 -51.22 21.68
CA GLU A 699 -0.78 -51.97 22.65
C GLU A 699 -0.93 -51.38 24.05
N GLY A 700 -0.79 -50.06 24.18
CA GLY A 700 -0.96 -49.34 25.44
C GLY A 700 -2.38 -49.49 26.00
N GLY A 701 -3.38 -49.38 25.12
CA GLY A 701 -4.77 -49.54 25.51
C GLY A 701 -5.09 -50.95 26.00
N VAL A 702 -4.49 -52.00 25.41
CA VAL A 702 -4.70 -53.38 25.89
C VAL A 702 -4.07 -53.55 27.27
N ARG A 703 -2.83 -53.07 27.47
CA ARG A 703 -2.16 -53.14 28.79
C ARG A 703 -2.97 -52.44 29.87
N LEU A 704 -3.56 -51.30 29.56
CA LEU A 704 -4.36 -50.54 30.53
C LEU A 704 -5.71 -51.20 30.82
N ALA A 705 -6.44 -51.60 29.78
CA ALA A 705 -7.79 -52.15 29.91
C ALA A 705 -7.82 -53.56 30.52
N TYR A 706 -6.81 -54.38 30.23
CA TYR A 706 -6.71 -55.76 30.69
C TYR A 706 -5.63 -55.95 31.76
N LYS A 707 -5.26 -54.88 32.49
CA LYS A 707 -4.15 -54.92 33.46
C LYS A 707 -4.34 -56.04 34.48
N ARG A 708 -5.53 -56.15 35.05
CA ARG A 708 -5.86 -57.15 36.09
C ARG A 708 -5.81 -58.57 35.52
N GLU A 709 -6.34 -58.78 34.32
CA GLU A 709 -6.32 -60.08 33.65
C GLU A 709 -4.90 -60.50 33.26
N LEU A 710 -4.08 -59.57 32.78
CA LEU A 710 -2.67 -59.81 32.43
C LEU A 710 -1.85 -60.15 33.68
N GLU A 711 -2.03 -59.40 34.78
CA GLU A 711 -1.34 -59.66 36.05
C GLU A 711 -1.77 -60.99 36.69
N ALA A 712 -3.01 -61.44 36.46
CA ALA A 712 -3.53 -62.72 36.96
C ALA A 712 -2.99 -63.95 36.21
N ILE A 713 -2.37 -63.79 35.03
CA ILE A 713 -1.76 -64.91 34.29
C ILE A 713 -0.31 -65.06 34.73
N GLU A 714 0.01 -66.03 35.58
CA GLU A 714 1.37 -66.24 36.12
C GLU A 714 2.39 -66.66 35.05
N ASP A 715 1.96 -67.44 34.06
CA ASP A 715 2.78 -67.97 32.97
C ASP A 715 3.11 -66.85 31.95
N PRO A 716 4.40 -66.47 31.79
CA PRO A 716 4.80 -65.38 30.89
C PRO A 716 4.40 -65.60 29.43
N ASP A 717 4.46 -66.84 28.94
CA ASP A 717 4.16 -67.17 27.54
C ASP A 717 2.65 -67.07 27.29
N LYS A 718 1.83 -67.55 28.24
CA LYS A 718 0.37 -67.40 28.16
C LYS A 718 -0.07 -65.95 28.31
N ARG A 719 0.62 -65.16 29.14
CA ARG A 719 0.34 -63.74 29.30
C ARG A 719 0.64 -62.99 28.00
N GLN A 720 1.77 -63.28 27.36
CA GLN A 720 2.15 -62.70 26.08
C GLN A 720 1.17 -63.10 24.97
N ALA A 721 0.79 -64.38 24.89
CA ALA A 721 -0.20 -64.85 23.92
C ALA A 721 -1.57 -64.18 24.10
N PHE A 722 -2.04 -64.01 25.35
CA PHE A 722 -3.28 -63.29 25.64
C PHE A 722 -3.18 -61.81 25.25
N PHE A 723 -2.05 -61.16 25.56
CA PHE A 723 -1.79 -59.78 25.16
C PHE A 723 -1.85 -59.61 23.64
N GLU A 724 -1.12 -60.44 22.89
CA GLU A 724 -1.09 -60.41 21.43
C GLU A 724 -2.46 -60.68 20.82
N GLN A 725 -3.22 -61.63 21.37
CA GLN A 725 -4.59 -61.92 20.94
C GLN A 725 -5.51 -60.69 21.10
N ARG A 726 -5.41 -59.98 22.23
CA ARG A 726 -6.22 -58.78 22.48
C ARG A 726 -5.78 -57.61 21.60
N VAL A 727 -4.48 -57.45 21.34
CA VAL A 727 -3.96 -56.45 20.41
C VAL A 727 -4.47 -56.72 19.00
N ALA A 728 -4.37 -57.96 18.51
CA ALA A 728 -4.88 -58.36 17.20
C ALA A 728 -6.40 -58.09 17.07
N SER A 729 -7.18 -58.40 18.10
CA SER A 729 -8.62 -58.11 18.12
C SER A 729 -8.93 -56.62 18.07
N ARG A 730 -8.16 -55.77 18.78
CA ARG A 730 -8.33 -54.32 18.69
C ARG A 730 -7.85 -53.75 17.37
N TYR A 731 -6.81 -54.33 16.77
CA TYR A 731 -6.35 -53.95 15.45
C TYR A 731 -7.42 -54.19 14.38
N GLU A 732 -8.05 -55.38 14.35
CA GLU A 732 -9.15 -55.66 13.43
C GLU A 732 -10.31 -54.64 13.57
N LYS A 733 -10.62 -54.23 14.80
CA LYS A 733 -11.65 -53.20 15.06
C LYS A 733 -11.17 -51.76 14.81
N GLY A 734 -9.86 -51.54 14.77
CA GLY A 734 -9.26 -50.23 14.50
C GLY A 734 -9.03 -49.97 13.02
N LYS A 735 -9.11 -50.98 12.15
CA LYS A 735 -8.97 -50.80 10.70
C LYS A 735 -9.95 -49.75 10.18
N ALA A 736 -9.50 -48.91 9.25
CA ALA A 736 -10.32 -47.87 8.63
C ALA A 736 -11.62 -48.43 8.04
N THR A 737 -11.58 -49.61 7.40
CA THR A 737 -12.78 -50.27 6.86
C THR A 737 -13.79 -50.65 7.93
N TYR A 738 -13.34 -50.98 9.15
CA TYR A 738 -14.22 -51.24 10.28
C TYR A 738 -14.76 -49.93 10.86
N ALA A 739 -13.91 -48.91 11.08
CA ALA A 739 -14.31 -47.59 11.58
C ALA A 739 -15.34 -46.91 10.68
N ALA A 740 -15.20 -47.04 9.35
CA ALA A 740 -16.16 -46.52 8.38
C ALA A 740 -17.57 -47.11 8.51
N THR A 741 -17.73 -48.33 9.06
CA THR A 741 -19.08 -48.89 9.33
C THR A 741 -19.84 -48.14 10.42
N TYR A 742 -19.13 -47.36 11.25
CA TYR A 742 -19.69 -46.48 12.27
C TYR A 742 -19.81 -45.03 11.80
N PHE A 743 -19.46 -44.75 10.54
CA PHE A 743 -19.47 -43.40 9.96
C PHE A 743 -18.52 -42.41 10.68
N GLU A 744 -17.44 -42.93 11.28
CA GLU A 744 -16.33 -42.09 11.77
C GLU A 744 -15.47 -41.52 10.63
N LEU A 745 -15.61 -42.07 9.43
CA LEU A 745 -14.96 -41.67 8.18
C LEU A 745 -16.03 -41.55 7.09
N ASP A 746 -15.86 -40.61 6.17
CA ASP A 746 -16.77 -40.46 5.02
C ASP A 746 -16.58 -41.60 4.01
N ALA A 747 -15.34 -42.02 3.80
CA ALA A 747 -15.01 -43.15 2.94
C ALA A 747 -13.64 -43.76 3.26
N VAL A 748 -13.48 -45.04 2.93
CA VAL A 748 -12.17 -45.66 2.72
C VAL A 748 -11.97 -45.81 1.23
N ILE A 749 -10.89 -45.22 0.69
CA ILE A 749 -10.70 -45.05 -0.75
C ILE A 749 -9.46 -45.81 -1.25
N ASP A 750 -9.38 -46.06 -2.55
CA ASP A 750 -8.11 -46.39 -3.20
C ASP A 750 -7.18 -45.16 -3.10
N PRO A 751 -5.93 -45.28 -2.61
CA PRO A 751 -4.99 -44.16 -2.55
C PRO A 751 -4.86 -43.37 -3.86
N ALA A 752 -5.00 -44.04 -5.01
CA ALA A 752 -4.95 -43.38 -6.32
C ALA A 752 -6.09 -42.37 -6.55
N GLU A 753 -7.24 -42.51 -5.88
CA GLU A 753 -8.38 -41.58 -6.03
C GLU A 753 -8.22 -40.30 -5.17
N THR A 754 -7.15 -40.18 -4.37
CA THR A 754 -6.97 -39.05 -3.41
C THR A 754 -7.07 -37.70 -4.13
N ARG A 755 -6.41 -37.54 -5.27
CA ARG A 755 -6.43 -36.28 -6.06
C ARG A 755 -7.83 -35.94 -6.55
N ARG A 756 -8.60 -36.93 -6.98
CA ARG A 756 -10.00 -36.74 -7.40
C ARG A 756 -10.87 -36.18 -6.27
N TRP A 757 -10.74 -36.72 -5.05
CA TRP A 757 -11.47 -36.22 -3.88
C TRP A 757 -11.10 -34.77 -3.57
N ILE A 758 -9.81 -34.44 -3.59
CA ILE A 758 -9.32 -33.07 -3.39
C ILE A 758 -9.92 -32.13 -4.44
N VAL A 759 -9.86 -32.51 -5.72
CA VAL A 759 -10.41 -31.73 -6.84
C VAL A 759 -11.91 -31.47 -6.67
N GLN A 760 -12.68 -32.51 -6.31
CA GLN A 760 -14.12 -32.37 -6.08
C GLN A 760 -14.44 -31.49 -4.87
N GLY A 761 -13.65 -31.59 -3.79
CA GLY A 761 -13.77 -30.71 -2.62
C GLY A 761 -13.47 -29.25 -2.97
N LEU A 762 -12.44 -29.00 -3.78
CA LEU A 762 -12.12 -27.67 -4.30
C LEU A 762 -13.23 -27.12 -5.19
N ASP A 763 -13.82 -27.93 -6.07
CA ASP A 763 -14.95 -27.53 -6.92
C ASP A 763 -16.19 -27.16 -6.09
N ALA A 764 -16.51 -27.97 -5.07
CA ALA A 764 -17.67 -27.75 -4.22
C ALA A 764 -17.54 -26.47 -3.36
N THR A 765 -16.32 -26.10 -2.99
CA THR A 765 -16.02 -24.94 -2.12
C THR A 765 -15.73 -23.66 -2.90
N ALA A 766 -15.57 -23.73 -4.22
CA ALA A 766 -15.30 -22.58 -5.09
C ALA A 766 -16.42 -21.53 -5.07
N ASN A 767 -17.69 -21.92 -4.91
CA ASN A 767 -18.83 -20.99 -4.90
C ASN A 767 -18.96 -20.17 -3.60
N THR A 768 -18.33 -20.61 -2.51
CA THR A 768 -18.21 -19.85 -1.25
C THR A 768 -17.04 -18.86 -1.27
N ALA A 769 -16.14 -18.97 -2.25
CA ALA A 769 -14.87 -18.24 -2.34
C ALA A 769 -14.94 -16.89 -3.06
N GLY A 770 -16.11 -16.24 -3.12
CA GLY A 770 -16.26 -14.84 -3.57
C GLY A 770 -15.52 -13.80 -2.69
N ARG A 771 -14.59 -14.23 -1.82
CA ARG A 771 -13.81 -13.42 -0.88
C ARG A 771 -12.29 -13.57 -0.99
N GLY A 772 -11.71 -14.36 -1.90
CA GLY A 772 -10.26 -14.67 -1.80
C GLY A 772 -9.42 -14.81 -3.06
N SER A 773 -9.98 -14.86 -4.28
CA SER A 773 -9.18 -15.20 -5.48
C SER A 773 -8.32 -14.05 -6.06
N SER A 774 -8.07 -12.98 -5.31
CA SER A 774 -7.41 -11.76 -5.82
C SER A 774 -6.20 -11.32 -4.98
N GLY A 775 -5.54 -12.20 -4.23
CA GLY A 775 -4.43 -11.85 -3.33
C GLY A 775 -4.84 -10.95 -2.13
N ARG A 776 -6.15 -10.73 -1.93
CA ARG A 776 -6.69 -9.91 -0.84
C ARG A 776 -6.93 -10.78 0.38
N GLY A 777 -6.02 -10.70 1.36
CA GLY A 777 -6.14 -11.45 2.61
C GLY A 777 -7.36 -11.03 3.44
N SER A 778 -7.84 -11.95 4.27
CA SER A 778 -9.05 -11.81 5.11
C SER A 778 -8.94 -10.71 6.17
N GLY A 779 -7.73 -10.21 6.43
CA GLY A 779 -7.41 -9.26 7.50
C GLY A 779 -7.28 -9.92 8.88
N ARG A 780 -7.39 -11.25 8.96
CA ARG A 780 -7.09 -12.01 10.18
C ARG A 780 -5.59 -12.03 10.38
N PHE A 781 -5.15 -11.56 11.56
CA PHE A 781 -3.74 -11.53 11.92
C PHE A 781 -3.11 -12.92 11.77
N ILE A 782 -1.93 -12.99 11.16
CA ILE A 782 -1.05 -14.16 11.16
C ILE A 782 0.00 -13.92 12.26
N ASP A 783 0.05 -14.81 13.23
CA ASP A 783 1.03 -14.74 14.31
C ASP A 783 2.41 -15.14 13.79
N THR A 784 3.43 -14.47 14.30
CA THR A 784 4.81 -14.64 13.84
C THR A 784 5.41 -15.97 14.30
N TRP A 785 4.80 -16.63 15.29
CA TRP A 785 5.27 -17.91 15.82
C TRP A 785 4.49 -19.13 15.34
#